data_AF-A0A1H8PJW2-F1
#
_entry.id   AF-A0A1H8PJW2-F1
#
_cell.length_a   1.000
_cell.length_b   1.000
_cell.length_c   1.000
_cell.angle_alpha   90.00
_cell.angle_beta   90.00
_cell.angle_gamma   90.00
#
_symmetry.space_group_name_H-M   'P 1'
#
loop_
_entity.id
_entity.type
_entity.pdbx_description
1 polymer ?
#
loop_
_entity_poly.entity_id
_entity_poly.type
_entity_poly.pdbx_seq_one_letter_code
_entity_poly.pdbx_strand_id
1 'polypeptide(L)'
;MTVLPPFDGNAYRKRVLASVEARGGLDDSDPFEVYDLPLDAAGSLSDDEVGGRIDAVWAFWQKQRDHPKYRGLVTALLASHDRLAAQLRSAGSRQWLAEQTRAERARRDAARYAELDAALARLVERFGGVPADKVAGLRGLAAAAGIDDAAFEARLDGHRLLGAVDAPAAPPAAADPAVVLRQVRDGLEELGRIEGDRVPSLHALLELPPTADRDTVRRRRDALLVVNRQRRPDRRRALVDDLLAAAGMLLVDGDPAVYLDALAADVREALRPRVAAAVLVEDRLTADDAAVLVQEALAAGLDPARASAVVSELAAAAGTPVDLAPPPVAPRGPGGRVDWQAELTAARAALRAGRPTAAGRHVDAALAAAREMLPPIRALADEVAAAATRADATWRTVEPALAARRHAAAATALEHLVATAADVRGPAGDSAEDLLAASRAALAEADAALAAAPVGPERERVLLAVLEAVVDHPAARAELAALGVAPAGGVHVVPAPGGAREVRWTASRSVGPVEYRVLRVRPDGRREVVGITATCALEDGGYGEVAAHVVVASRLGIAAAEAVSGARPAPAAPPAPRAPVAPVAPVAPVVPVVPATPPAGAVVGSLTAAPHGRRLRLSYPVPEAGAAEVRRLPAGATPPAAGSLVDPDTLGTLVPAMVPGLAVDARPSAPVTEYVVLTRAGTAAVAGAGTAWVVLPAVTDVVADGDRLRWTWPEGCTEVVVSIRPDAPPEGPDDPAASRRKVTRGRYDIDGGLPGPDAGHVAVFACTRAGSRLLVASEAPEGARLRPA
;
A
#
# COMPACT_ATOMS: atom_id res chain seq x y z
N MET A 1 13.73 -52.15 3.46
CA MET A 1 13.25 -51.59 4.75
C MET A 1 14.43 -50.89 5.39
N THR A 2 14.44 -49.57 5.39
CA THR A 2 15.52 -48.77 5.98
C THR A 2 15.21 -48.56 7.45
N VAL A 3 15.95 -49.22 8.34
CA VAL A 3 15.73 -49.10 9.80
C VAL A 3 16.46 -47.85 10.30
N LEU A 4 15.76 -46.98 11.04
CA LEU A 4 16.36 -45.81 11.68
C LEU A 4 17.37 -46.25 12.76
N PRO A 5 18.60 -45.69 12.79
CA PRO A 5 19.53 -45.97 13.88
C PRO A 5 18.97 -45.47 15.22
N PRO A 6 19.46 -45.99 16.37
CA PRO A 6 19.05 -45.47 17.67
C PRO A 6 19.47 -43.99 17.83
N PHE A 7 18.67 -43.23 18.57
CA PHE A 7 18.94 -41.82 18.81
C PHE A 7 20.15 -41.62 19.75
N ASP A 8 21.14 -40.85 19.31
CA ASP A 8 22.31 -40.44 20.10
C ASP A 8 22.28 -38.92 20.31
N GLY A 9 22.06 -38.50 21.56
CA GLY A 9 21.98 -37.08 21.93
C GLY A 9 23.28 -36.28 21.74
N ASN A 10 24.45 -36.92 21.86
CA ASN A 10 25.73 -36.23 21.63
C ASN A 10 25.98 -36.01 20.14
N ALA A 11 25.70 -37.02 19.32
CA ALA A 11 25.76 -36.90 17.87
C ALA A 11 24.74 -35.88 17.35
N TYR A 12 23.51 -35.91 17.88
CA TYR A 12 22.45 -34.95 17.58
C TYR A 12 22.86 -33.51 17.89
N ARG A 13 23.44 -33.26 19.07
CA ARG A 13 23.91 -31.92 19.46
C ARG A 13 24.97 -31.38 18.49
N LYS A 14 25.92 -32.22 18.07
CA LYS A 14 27.01 -31.83 17.17
C LYS A 14 26.57 -31.62 15.73
N ARG A 15 25.65 -32.43 15.22
CA ARG A 15 25.21 -32.34 13.81
C ARG A 15 24.04 -31.40 13.62
N VAL A 16 23.01 -31.50 14.47
CA VAL A 16 21.74 -30.80 14.29
C VAL A 16 21.76 -29.47 15.04
N LEU A 17 21.85 -29.48 16.38
CA LEU A 17 21.77 -28.23 17.16
C LEU A 17 22.89 -27.25 16.83
N ALA A 18 24.12 -27.73 16.59
CA ALA A 18 25.21 -26.85 16.19
C ALA A 18 25.00 -26.23 14.79
N SER A 19 24.44 -26.98 13.84
CA SER A 19 24.15 -26.49 12.48
C SER A 19 23.04 -25.44 12.49
N VAL A 20 21.94 -25.74 13.18
CA VAL A 20 20.79 -24.83 13.33
C VAL A 20 21.20 -23.53 14.04
N GLU A 21 21.98 -23.63 15.13
CA GLU A 21 22.49 -22.46 15.84
C GLU A 21 23.44 -21.62 14.98
N ALA A 22 24.32 -22.25 14.19
CA ALA A 22 25.24 -21.55 13.31
C ALA A 22 24.52 -20.75 12.19
N ARG A 23 23.32 -21.18 11.79
CA ARG A 23 22.46 -20.47 10.84
C ARG A 23 21.59 -19.38 11.47
N GLY A 24 21.68 -19.17 12.77
CA GLY A 24 20.94 -18.11 13.46
C GLY A 24 19.54 -18.50 13.95
N GLY A 25 19.15 -19.78 13.87
CA GLY A 25 17.92 -20.28 14.49
C GLY A 25 17.10 -21.23 13.63
N LEU A 26 15.84 -21.43 14.05
CA LEU A 26 14.92 -22.43 13.50
C LEU A 26 14.32 -22.05 12.14
N ASP A 27 14.36 -20.76 11.78
CA ASP A 27 13.63 -20.22 10.62
C ASP A 27 14.10 -20.81 9.28
N ASP A 28 15.38 -21.19 9.19
CA ASP A 28 15.98 -21.81 8.00
C ASP A 28 16.12 -23.35 8.09
N SER A 29 15.47 -23.98 9.08
CA SER A 29 15.60 -25.43 9.33
C SER A 29 14.29 -26.17 9.09
N ASP A 30 14.35 -27.30 8.39
CA ASP A 30 13.16 -28.09 8.10
C ASP A 30 12.87 -29.17 9.17
N PRO A 31 11.63 -29.67 9.26
CA PRO A 31 11.24 -30.65 10.27
C PRO A 31 12.04 -31.97 10.20
N PHE A 32 12.54 -32.38 9.03
CA PHE A 32 13.34 -33.59 8.89
C PHE A 32 14.72 -33.40 9.51
N GLU A 33 15.36 -32.25 9.31
CA GLU A 33 16.63 -31.91 9.95
C GLU A 33 16.49 -31.80 11.47
N VAL A 34 15.46 -31.10 11.95
CA VAL A 34 15.23 -30.85 13.37
C VAL A 34 15.06 -32.14 14.18
N TYR A 35 14.35 -33.13 13.61
CA TYR A 35 14.13 -34.44 14.26
C TYR A 35 15.17 -35.51 13.86
N ASP A 36 16.21 -35.14 13.11
CA ASP A 36 17.25 -36.06 12.61
C ASP A 36 16.66 -37.26 11.86
N LEU A 37 15.70 -36.97 10.96
CA LEU A 37 15.03 -37.95 10.12
C LEU A 37 15.54 -37.86 8.67
N PRO A 38 15.86 -38.99 8.03
CA PRO A 38 16.31 -39.01 6.65
C PRO A 38 15.19 -38.68 5.67
N LEU A 39 15.33 -37.57 4.94
CA LEU A 39 14.37 -37.08 3.95
C LEU A 39 14.07 -38.09 2.82
N ASP A 40 15.08 -38.87 2.42
CA ASP A 40 14.97 -39.86 1.35
C ASP A 40 14.22 -41.13 1.76
N ALA A 41 14.21 -41.44 3.07
CA ALA A 41 13.50 -42.59 3.59
C ALA A 41 12.06 -42.26 4.04
N ALA A 42 11.61 -41.02 3.88
CA ALA A 42 10.32 -40.52 4.37
C ALA A 42 9.11 -41.41 3.99
N GLY A 43 9.11 -42.01 2.80
CA GLY A 43 8.05 -42.91 2.34
C GLY A 43 8.17 -44.37 2.82
N SER A 44 9.32 -44.76 3.36
CA SER A 44 9.63 -46.13 3.78
C SER A 44 9.65 -46.35 5.30
N LEU A 45 9.71 -45.25 6.07
CA LEU A 45 9.63 -45.28 7.53
C LEU A 45 8.17 -45.44 7.97
N SER A 46 7.94 -46.32 8.95
CA SER A 46 6.64 -46.46 9.59
C SER A 46 6.35 -45.28 10.53
N ASP A 47 5.06 -45.05 10.80
CA ASP A 47 4.63 -43.99 11.71
C ASP A 47 5.12 -44.23 13.14
N ASP A 48 5.26 -45.50 13.56
CA ASP A 48 5.79 -45.88 14.87
C ASP A 48 7.30 -45.55 15.03
N GLU A 49 8.11 -45.82 14.00
CA GLU A 49 9.53 -45.49 14.00
C GLU A 49 9.76 -43.97 14.03
N VAL A 50 8.96 -43.21 13.28
CA VAL A 50 9.01 -41.74 13.27
C VAL A 50 8.53 -41.16 14.59
N GLY A 51 7.42 -41.69 15.14
CA GLY A 51 6.91 -41.30 16.46
C GLY A 51 7.95 -41.54 17.56
N GLY A 52 8.55 -42.72 17.60
CA GLY A 52 9.60 -43.05 18.56
C GLY A 52 10.84 -42.15 18.44
N ARG A 53 11.21 -41.74 17.23
CA ARG A 53 12.31 -40.78 17.03
C ARG A 53 11.94 -39.37 17.52
N ILE A 54 10.75 -38.88 17.19
CA ILE A 54 10.24 -37.57 17.63
C ILE A 54 10.23 -37.50 19.15
N ASP A 55 9.73 -38.54 19.81
CA ASP A 55 9.65 -38.60 21.28
C ASP A 55 11.03 -38.64 21.93
N ALA A 56 11.98 -39.39 21.35
CA ALA A 56 13.36 -39.45 21.84
C ALA A 56 14.07 -38.08 21.74
N VAL A 57 13.89 -37.37 20.62
CA VAL A 57 14.46 -36.03 20.39
C VAL A 57 13.80 -35.00 21.31
N TRP A 58 12.48 -35.04 21.46
CA TRP A 58 11.75 -34.16 22.37
C TRP A 58 12.17 -34.37 23.82
N ALA A 59 12.26 -35.62 24.28
CA ALA A 59 12.76 -35.96 25.61
C ALA A 59 14.20 -35.47 25.82
N PHE A 60 15.03 -35.45 24.78
CA PHE A 60 16.36 -34.86 24.83
C PHE A 60 16.31 -33.34 24.98
N TRP A 61 15.50 -32.62 24.20
CA TRP A 61 15.33 -31.16 24.35
C TRP A 61 14.85 -30.77 25.74
N GLN A 62 13.91 -31.53 26.31
CA GLN A 62 13.42 -31.34 27.68
C GLN A 62 14.55 -31.40 28.72
N LYS A 63 15.53 -32.29 28.52
CA LYS A 63 16.73 -32.43 29.37
C LYS A 63 17.80 -31.37 29.10
N GLN A 64 17.69 -30.59 28.03
CA GLN A 64 18.67 -29.59 27.59
C GLN A 64 18.18 -28.14 27.75
N ARG A 65 17.06 -27.94 28.47
CA ARG A 65 16.47 -26.61 28.72
C ARG A 65 17.46 -25.61 29.29
N ASP A 66 18.33 -26.06 30.20
CA ASP A 66 19.31 -25.18 30.87
C ASP A 66 20.70 -25.24 30.23
N HIS A 67 20.83 -25.72 28.99
CA HIS A 67 22.14 -25.86 28.35
C HIS A 67 22.77 -24.47 28.05
N PRO A 68 24.01 -24.20 28.51
CA PRO A 68 24.59 -22.85 28.48
C PRO A 68 24.72 -22.26 27.07
N LYS A 69 24.94 -23.11 26.05
CA LYS A 69 25.04 -22.67 24.64
C LYS A 69 23.72 -22.70 23.87
N TYR A 70 22.79 -23.60 24.20
CA TYR A 70 21.64 -23.93 23.33
C TYR A 70 20.29 -23.59 23.95
N ARG A 71 20.26 -22.96 25.14
CA ARG A 71 19.03 -22.63 25.87
C ARG A 71 18.00 -21.90 25.01
N GLY A 72 18.44 -20.89 24.25
CA GLY A 72 17.58 -20.11 23.35
C GLY A 72 16.93 -20.98 22.27
N LEU A 73 17.74 -21.70 21.51
CA LEU A 73 17.28 -22.60 20.46
C LEU A 73 16.39 -23.73 20.99
N VAL A 74 16.76 -24.36 22.11
CA VAL A 74 15.96 -25.43 22.75
C VAL A 74 14.61 -24.89 23.22
N THR A 75 14.53 -23.66 23.72
CA THR A 75 13.26 -23.02 24.10
C THR A 75 12.35 -22.83 22.88
N ALA A 76 12.90 -22.34 21.77
CA ALA A 76 12.17 -22.20 20.51
C ALA A 76 11.70 -23.56 19.93
N LEU A 77 12.54 -24.59 19.98
CA LEU A 77 12.21 -25.94 19.55
C LEU A 77 11.09 -26.57 20.40
N LEU A 78 11.13 -26.36 21.71
CA LEU A 78 10.09 -26.84 22.62
C LEU A 78 8.75 -26.14 22.37
N ALA A 79 8.75 -24.82 22.13
CA ALA A 79 7.54 -24.06 21.81
C ALA A 79 6.94 -24.47 20.44
N SER A 80 7.79 -24.88 19.49
CA SER A 80 7.37 -25.28 18.15
C SER A 80 7.06 -26.77 18.00
N HIS A 81 7.29 -27.58 19.05
CA HIS A 81 7.25 -29.05 18.99
C HIS A 81 5.95 -29.59 18.41
N ASP A 82 4.80 -29.21 18.98
CA ASP A 82 3.50 -29.75 18.59
C ASP A 82 3.20 -29.52 17.10
N ARG A 83 3.52 -28.32 16.62
CA ARG A 83 3.35 -27.94 15.21
C ARG A 83 4.28 -28.73 14.29
N LEU A 84 5.54 -28.91 14.65
CA LEU A 84 6.53 -29.59 13.82
C LEU A 84 6.31 -31.12 13.82
N ALA A 85 5.99 -31.69 14.98
CA ALA A 85 5.73 -33.12 15.14
C ALA A 85 4.49 -33.56 14.37
N ALA A 86 3.40 -32.78 14.42
CA ALA A 86 2.15 -33.08 13.70
C ALA A 86 2.36 -33.25 12.18
N GLN A 87 3.31 -32.53 11.58
CA GLN A 87 3.59 -32.60 10.15
C GLN A 87 4.27 -33.92 9.72
N LEU A 88 4.93 -34.62 10.65
CA LEU A 88 5.72 -35.83 10.36
C LEU A 88 5.06 -37.14 10.81
N ARG A 89 4.07 -37.06 11.71
CA ARG A 89 3.45 -38.22 12.37
C ARG A 89 2.71 -39.18 11.44
N SER A 90 2.08 -38.68 10.37
CA SER A 90 1.37 -39.54 9.41
C SER A 90 2.19 -39.78 8.15
N ALA A 91 2.09 -40.97 7.58
CA ALA A 91 2.77 -41.32 6.32
C ALA A 91 2.41 -40.35 5.17
N GLY A 92 1.14 -39.99 5.03
CA GLY A 92 0.68 -39.07 3.98
C GLY A 92 1.24 -37.65 4.14
N SER A 93 1.16 -37.07 5.34
CA SER A 93 1.71 -35.73 5.61
C SER A 93 3.22 -35.69 5.48
N ARG A 94 3.91 -36.74 5.94
CA ARG A 94 5.37 -36.88 5.85
C ARG A 94 5.83 -36.98 4.39
N GLN A 95 5.17 -37.76 3.56
CA GLN A 95 5.51 -37.87 2.13
C GLN A 95 5.34 -36.53 1.41
N TRP A 96 4.22 -35.85 1.64
CA TRP A 96 3.94 -34.53 1.07
C TRP A 96 4.97 -33.48 1.51
N LEU A 97 5.28 -33.43 2.81
CA LEU A 97 6.28 -32.52 3.36
C LEU A 97 7.68 -32.83 2.82
N ALA A 98 8.01 -34.11 2.62
CA ALA A 98 9.29 -34.52 2.06
C ALA A 98 9.43 -34.04 0.61
N GLU A 99 8.36 -34.08 -0.19
CA GLU A 99 8.36 -33.54 -1.55
C GLU A 99 8.55 -32.02 -1.56
N GLN A 100 7.84 -31.29 -0.70
CA GLN A 100 8.01 -29.84 -0.55
C GLN A 100 9.43 -29.47 -0.11
N THR A 101 9.97 -30.17 0.88
CA THR A 101 11.32 -29.93 1.41
C THR A 101 12.39 -30.25 0.35
N ARG A 102 12.23 -31.32 -0.43
CA ARG A 102 13.12 -31.62 -1.57
C ARG A 102 13.06 -30.52 -2.62
N ALA A 103 11.87 -30.04 -2.98
CA ALA A 103 11.71 -28.96 -3.95
C ALA A 103 12.31 -27.63 -3.44
N GLU A 104 12.23 -27.36 -2.14
CA GLU A 104 12.81 -26.17 -1.53
C GLU A 104 14.33 -26.23 -1.43
N ARG A 105 14.89 -27.38 -1.00
CA ARG A 105 16.33 -27.63 -1.02
C ARG A 105 16.89 -27.59 -2.44
N ALA A 106 16.21 -28.20 -3.42
CA ALA A 106 16.59 -28.14 -4.82
C ALA A 106 16.54 -26.72 -5.39
N ARG A 107 15.57 -25.88 -4.96
CA ARG A 107 15.53 -24.46 -5.35
C ARG A 107 16.69 -23.66 -4.76
N ARG A 108 17.03 -23.88 -3.49
CA ARG A 108 18.20 -23.24 -2.86
C ARG A 108 19.51 -23.67 -3.53
N ASP A 109 19.65 -24.96 -3.81
CA ASP A 109 20.83 -25.49 -4.52
C ASP A 109 20.89 -24.94 -5.96
N ALA A 110 19.78 -24.93 -6.69
CA ALA A 110 19.72 -24.34 -8.03
C ALA A 110 20.08 -22.85 -8.02
N ALA A 111 19.61 -22.10 -7.01
CA ALA A 111 19.99 -20.69 -6.84
C ALA A 111 21.48 -20.52 -6.54
N ARG A 112 22.09 -21.41 -5.74
CA ARG A 112 23.52 -21.41 -5.44
C ARG A 112 24.37 -21.63 -6.69
N TYR A 113 23.95 -22.53 -7.57
CA TYR A 113 24.69 -22.85 -8.81
C TYR A 113 24.31 -21.97 -10.01
N ALA A 114 23.22 -21.21 -9.95
CA ALA A 114 22.67 -20.47 -11.08
C ALA A 114 23.69 -19.54 -11.75
N GLU A 115 24.51 -18.85 -10.97
CA GLU A 115 25.49 -17.90 -11.49
C GLU A 115 26.66 -18.61 -12.21
N LEU A 116 27.14 -19.73 -11.64
CA LEU A 116 28.18 -20.57 -12.22
C LEU A 116 27.69 -21.27 -13.50
N ASP A 117 26.50 -21.88 -13.46
CA ASP A 117 25.90 -22.57 -14.60
C ASP A 117 25.65 -21.59 -15.77
N ALA A 118 25.17 -20.37 -15.46
CA ALA A 118 25.00 -19.34 -16.48
C ALA A 118 26.35 -18.87 -17.07
N ALA A 119 27.42 -18.84 -16.29
CA ALA A 119 28.76 -18.51 -16.78
C ALA A 119 29.33 -19.62 -17.68
N LEU A 120 29.19 -20.88 -17.29
CA LEU A 120 29.59 -22.05 -18.07
C LEU A 120 28.81 -22.12 -19.40
N ALA A 121 27.49 -21.96 -19.36
CA ALA A 121 26.63 -21.97 -20.55
C ALA A 121 27.05 -20.90 -21.57
N ARG A 122 27.35 -19.68 -21.12
CA ARG A 122 27.83 -18.59 -22.00
C ARG A 122 29.18 -18.89 -22.64
N LEU A 123 30.09 -19.54 -21.92
CA LEU A 123 31.40 -19.92 -22.46
C LEU A 123 31.27 -21.04 -23.49
N VAL A 124 30.44 -22.05 -23.21
CA VAL A 124 30.14 -23.14 -24.13
C VAL A 124 29.44 -22.64 -25.39
N GLU A 125 28.45 -21.75 -25.27
CA GLU A 125 27.74 -21.15 -26.41
C GLU A 125 28.70 -20.33 -27.29
N ARG A 126 29.63 -19.59 -26.68
CA ARG A 126 30.56 -18.70 -27.40
C ARG A 126 31.75 -19.43 -28.02
N PHE A 127 32.30 -20.42 -27.34
CA PHE A 127 33.58 -21.05 -27.71
C PHE A 127 33.46 -22.54 -28.05
N GLY A 128 32.26 -23.13 -27.95
CA GLY A 128 32.04 -24.57 -28.16
C GLY A 128 32.60 -25.45 -27.03
N GLY A 129 33.04 -24.83 -25.94
CA GLY A 129 33.70 -25.44 -24.79
C GLY A 129 34.18 -24.38 -23.79
N VAL A 130 34.73 -24.78 -22.65
CA VAL A 130 35.23 -23.86 -21.61
C VAL A 130 36.74 -23.63 -21.85
N PRO A 131 37.21 -22.39 -22.11
CA PRO A 131 38.63 -22.10 -22.28
C PRO A 131 39.43 -22.29 -20.99
N ALA A 132 40.60 -22.94 -21.07
CA ALA A 132 41.42 -23.28 -19.90
C ALA A 132 41.87 -22.06 -19.08
N ASP A 133 42.11 -20.92 -19.73
CA ASP A 133 42.50 -19.67 -19.07
C ASP A 133 41.35 -19.03 -18.25
N LYS A 134 40.10 -19.46 -18.47
CA LYS A 134 38.91 -18.98 -17.72
C LYS A 134 38.54 -19.84 -16.53
N VAL A 135 39.10 -21.05 -16.41
CA VAL A 135 38.78 -22.00 -15.32
C VAL A 135 39.15 -21.41 -13.96
N ALA A 136 40.28 -20.70 -13.84
CA ALA A 136 40.66 -20.06 -12.58
C ALA A 136 39.67 -18.97 -12.15
N GLY A 137 39.12 -18.21 -13.10
CA GLY A 137 38.09 -17.20 -12.84
C GLY A 137 36.75 -17.80 -12.44
N LEU A 138 36.34 -18.90 -13.08
CA LEU A 138 35.13 -19.64 -12.71
C LEU A 138 35.24 -20.29 -11.34
N ARG A 139 36.43 -20.78 -10.97
CA ARG A 139 36.68 -21.31 -9.62
C ARG A 139 36.56 -20.23 -8.55
N GLY A 140 37.05 -19.01 -8.83
CA GLY A 140 36.85 -17.85 -7.95
C GLY A 140 35.38 -17.44 -7.81
N LEU A 141 34.60 -17.51 -8.90
CA LEU A 141 33.16 -17.28 -8.89
C LEU A 141 32.41 -18.34 -8.05
N ALA A 142 32.77 -19.61 -8.21
CA ALA A 142 32.19 -20.71 -7.44
C ALA A 142 32.48 -20.58 -5.94
N ALA A 143 33.73 -20.26 -5.58
CA ALA A 143 34.12 -20.04 -4.18
C ALA A 143 33.34 -18.88 -3.53
N ALA A 144 33.09 -17.79 -4.27
CA ALA A 144 32.30 -16.65 -3.76
C ALA A 144 30.83 -17.02 -3.48
N ALA A 145 30.29 -18.00 -4.21
CA ALA A 145 28.95 -18.56 -3.99
C ALA A 145 28.93 -19.71 -2.96
N GLY A 146 30.05 -19.98 -2.29
CA GLY A 146 30.16 -21.07 -1.30
C GLY A 146 30.11 -22.47 -1.92
N ILE A 147 30.48 -22.60 -3.20
CA ILE A 147 30.65 -23.89 -3.88
C ILE A 147 32.09 -24.34 -3.67
N ASP A 148 32.25 -25.56 -3.15
CA ASP A 148 33.58 -26.15 -2.95
C ASP A 148 34.22 -26.63 -4.26
N ASP A 149 35.53 -26.84 -4.23
CA ASP A 149 36.30 -27.22 -5.42
C ASP A 149 35.81 -28.54 -6.02
N ALA A 150 35.38 -29.52 -5.21
CA ALA A 150 34.91 -30.81 -5.71
C ALA A 150 33.56 -30.68 -6.46
N ALA A 151 32.64 -29.88 -5.93
CA ALA A 151 31.37 -29.57 -6.57
C ALA A 151 31.55 -28.72 -7.84
N PHE A 152 32.55 -27.84 -7.85
CA PHE A 152 32.95 -27.09 -9.04
C PHE A 152 33.49 -28.01 -10.14
N GLU A 153 34.46 -28.88 -9.83
CA GLU A 153 35.04 -29.83 -10.81
C GLU A 153 33.97 -30.76 -11.39
N ALA A 154 33.09 -31.32 -10.55
CA ALA A 154 32.01 -32.20 -11.01
C ALA A 154 31.04 -31.51 -12.00
N ARG A 155 30.88 -30.20 -11.89
CA ARG A 155 30.08 -29.38 -12.81
C ARG A 155 30.85 -29.08 -14.08
N LEU A 156 32.15 -28.78 -13.96
CA LEU A 156 33.05 -28.49 -15.07
C LEU A 156 33.26 -29.70 -15.99
N ASP A 157 33.29 -30.91 -15.43
CA ASP A 157 33.40 -32.18 -16.15
C ASP A 157 32.27 -32.40 -17.18
N GLY A 158 31.12 -31.75 -16.99
CA GLY A 158 30.02 -31.73 -17.96
C GLY A 158 30.31 -30.92 -19.22
N HIS A 159 31.46 -30.25 -19.30
CA HIS A 159 31.81 -29.31 -20.37
C HIS A 159 33.20 -29.60 -20.97
N ARG A 160 33.32 -29.45 -22.29
CA ARG A 160 34.58 -29.67 -23.02
C ARG A 160 35.60 -28.57 -22.71
N LEU A 161 36.71 -28.89 -22.06
CA LEU A 161 37.82 -27.96 -21.83
C LEU A 161 38.68 -27.74 -23.10
N LEU A 162 39.01 -26.50 -23.41
CA LEU A 162 39.84 -26.11 -24.55
C LEU A 162 41.23 -25.71 -24.05
N GLY A 163 42.27 -26.49 -24.37
CA GLY A 163 43.59 -26.43 -23.70
C GLY A 163 44.82 -26.33 -24.61
N ALA A 164 45.80 -25.60 -24.09
CA ALA A 164 47.14 -25.30 -24.59
C ALA A 164 47.99 -26.49 -25.09
N VAL A 165 48.47 -26.40 -26.35
CA VAL A 165 49.73 -26.94 -26.96
C VAL A 165 49.85 -26.20 -28.34
N ASP A 166 50.89 -25.47 -28.82
CA ASP A 166 52.36 -25.67 -28.93
C ASP A 166 53.19 -24.34 -28.90
N ALA A 167 54.50 -24.43 -28.64
CA ALA A 167 55.46 -23.38 -28.25
C ALA A 167 56.13 -22.54 -29.39
N PRO A 168 57.17 -21.73 -29.08
CA PRO A 168 57.16 -20.28 -28.88
C PRO A 168 57.35 -19.48 -30.18
N ALA A 169 56.48 -18.51 -30.44
CA ALA A 169 56.76 -17.42 -31.38
C ALA A 169 56.85 -16.10 -30.60
N ALA A 170 57.81 -15.28 -31.01
CA ALA A 170 58.19 -13.98 -30.44
C ALA A 170 57.02 -13.11 -29.95
N PRO A 171 57.24 -12.22 -28.95
CA PRO A 171 56.20 -11.30 -28.48
C PRO A 171 55.59 -10.57 -29.69
N PRO A 172 54.25 -10.46 -29.80
CA PRO A 172 53.66 -9.76 -30.92
C PRO A 172 54.17 -8.33 -30.90
N ALA A 173 54.80 -7.94 -32.01
CA ALA A 173 55.14 -6.55 -32.27
C ALA A 173 53.89 -5.70 -32.07
N ALA A 174 54.06 -4.52 -31.46
CA ALA A 174 53.01 -3.54 -31.30
C ALA A 174 52.26 -3.38 -32.64
N ALA A 175 50.94 -3.55 -32.62
CA ALA A 175 50.11 -3.42 -33.81
C ALA A 175 50.38 -2.07 -34.49
N ASP A 176 50.61 -2.08 -35.80
CA ASP A 176 50.85 -0.88 -36.59
C ASP A 176 49.70 0.13 -36.37
N PRO A 177 49.97 1.35 -35.85
CA PRO A 177 48.94 2.37 -35.59
C PRO A 177 48.06 2.65 -36.80
N ALA A 178 48.57 2.55 -38.03
CA ALA A 178 47.80 2.77 -39.25
C ALA A 178 46.75 1.67 -39.50
N VAL A 179 47.02 0.45 -39.06
CA VAL A 179 46.07 -0.67 -39.14
C VAL A 179 44.96 -0.49 -38.11
N VAL A 180 45.32 -0.11 -36.87
CA VAL A 180 44.35 0.15 -35.79
C VAL A 180 43.40 1.29 -36.16
N LEU A 181 43.93 2.40 -36.70
CA LEU A 181 43.11 3.55 -37.12
C LEU A 181 42.13 3.19 -38.25
N ARG A 182 42.52 2.31 -39.17
CA ARG A 182 41.64 1.81 -40.24
C ARG A 182 40.55 0.89 -39.69
N GLN A 183 40.89 -0.03 -38.78
CA GLN A 183 39.92 -0.88 -38.10
C GLN A 183 38.89 -0.07 -37.29
N VAL A 184 39.33 1.00 -36.62
CA VAL A 184 38.43 1.93 -35.93
C VAL A 184 37.45 2.58 -36.91
N ARG A 185 37.93 3.03 -38.08
CA ARG A 185 37.09 3.64 -39.12
C ARG A 185 36.03 2.67 -39.63
N ASP A 186 36.46 1.49 -40.04
CA ASP A 186 35.57 0.44 -40.56
C ASP A 186 34.54 0.03 -39.49
N GLY A 187 34.97 -0.02 -38.22
CA GLY A 187 34.10 -0.33 -37.10
C GLY A 187 33.06 0.75 -36.79
N LEU A 188 33.43 2.03 -36.87
CA LEU A 188 32.50 3.16 -36.69
C LEU A 188 31.48 3.24 -37.83
N GLU A 189 31.90 2.96 -39.07
CA GLU A 189 31.00 2.91 -40.22
C GLU A 189 30.02 1.73 -40.11
N GLU A 190 30.51 0.55 -39.74
CA GLU A 190 29.68 -0.62 -39.47
C GLU A 190 28.68 -0.35 -38.34
N LEU A 191 29.11 0.32 -37.26
CA LEU A 191 28.24 0.68 -36.16
C LEU A 191 27.13 1.63 -36.62
N GLY A 192 27.48 2.63 -37.42
CA GLY A 192 26.48 3.55 -37.96
C GLY A 192 25.47 2.88 -38.90
N ARG A 193 25.91 1.87 -39.68
CA ARG A 193 25.01 1.03 -40.49
C ARG A 193 24.05 0.19 -39.64
N ILE A 194 24.49 -0.27 -38.47
CA ILE A 194 23.65 -1.04 -37.53
C ILE A 194 22.66 -0.13 -36.80
N GLU A 195 23.08 1.07 -36.38
CA GLU A 195 22.25 1.98 -35.58
C GLU A 195 21.32 2.87 -36.43
N GLY A 196 21.59 2.97 -37.73
CA GLY A 196 20.84 3.84 -38.64
C GLY A 196 21.20 5.32 -38.50
N ASP A 197 22.25 5.63 -37.73
CA ASP A 197 22.77 6.98 -37.53
C ASP A 197 24.30 6.98 -37.59
N ARG A 198 24.90 8.06 -38.09
CA ARG A 198 26.34 8.13 -38.33
C ARG A 198 27.10 8.33 -37.02
N VAL A 199 28.13 7.53 -36.79
CA VAL A 199 29.08 7.72 -35.67
C VAL A 199 30.42 8.23 -36.21
N PRO A 200 30.67 9.55 -36.21
CA PRO A 200 31.79 10.15 -36.96
C PRO A 200 33.17 9.92 -36.33
N SER A 201 33.25 9.66 -35.02
CA SER A 201 34.53 9.48 -34.32
C SER A 201 34.39 8.67 -33.04
N LEU A 202 35.52 8.25 -32.45
CA LEU A 202 35.55 7.63 -31.12
C LEU A 202 35.06 8.59 -30.03
N HIS A 203 35.27 9.89 -30.18
CA HIS A 203 34.72 10.89 -29.26
C HIS A 203 33.19 10.95 -29.37
N ALA A 204 32.64 10.85 -30.58
CA ALA A 204 31.20 10.76 -30.80
C ALA A 204 30.60 9.46 -30.23
N LEU A 205 31.28 8.32 -30.39
CA LEU A 205 30.90 7.05 -29.74
C LEU A 205 30.84 7.18 -28.21
N LEU A 206 31.76 7.96 -27.62
CA LEU A 206 31.79 8.21 -26.18
C LEU A 206 30.82 9.31 -25.74
N GLU A 207 30.17 10.01 -26.68
CA GLU A 207 29.36 11.21 -26.43
C GLU A 207 30.14 12.33 -25.72
N LEU A 208 31.39 12.56 -26.15
CA LEU A 208 32.27 13.59 -25.61
C LEU A 208 32.78 14.53 -26.71
N PRO A 209 33.09 15.80 -26.40
CA PRO A 209 33.77 16.67 -27.35
C PRO A 209 35.20 16.16 -27.61
N PRO A 210 35.78 16.39 -28.81
CA PRO A 210 37.17 16.03 -29.12
C PRO A 210 38.23 16.73 -28.24
N THR A 211 37.81 17.74 -27.47
CA THR A 211 38.63 18.49 -26.51
C THR A 211 38.58 17.94 -25.09
N ALA A 212 37.87 16.83 -24.85
CA ALA A 212 37.76 16.22 -23.52
C ALA A 212 39.11 15.72 -22.99
N ASP A 213 39.34 15.89 -21.68
CA ASP A 213 40.56 15.41 -21.03
C ASP A 213 40.57 13.86 -20.91
N ARG A 214 41.78 13.29 -20.80
CA ARG A 214 41.98 11.83 -20.79
C ARG A 214 41.25 11.11 -19.65
N ASP A 215 41.08 11.75 -18.50
CA ASP A 215 40.39 11.14 -17.36
C ASP A 215 38.88 11.10 -17.59
N THR A 216 38.32 12.14 -18.20
CA THR A 216 36.93 12.19 -18.63
C THR A 216 36.65 11.13 -19.70
N VAL A 217 37.53 10.98 -20.68
CA VAL A 217 37.47 9.91 -21.70
C VAL A 217 37.52 8.53 -21.05
N ARG A 218 38.46 8.29 -20.12
CA ARG A 218 38.60 7.02 -19.39
C ARG A 218 37.33 6.66 -18.62
N ARG A 219 36.80 7.57 -17.81
CA ARG A 219 35.57 7.36 -17.03
C ARG A 219 34.38 7.04 -17.93
N ARG A 220 34.23 7.76 -19.04
CA ARG A 220 33.12 7.57 -19.97
C ARG A 220 33.22 6.23 -20.71
N ARG A 221 34.40 5.88 -21.19
CA ARG A 221 34.70 4.56 -21.80
C ARG A 221 34.34 3.43 -20.83
N ASP A 222 34.79 3.51 -19.58
CA ASP A 222 34.56 2.46 -18.59
C ASP A 222 33.07 2.31 -18.24
N ALA A 223 32.35 3.43 -18.13
CA ALA A 223 30.89 3.40 -17.94
C ALA A 223 30.17 2.76 -19.14
N LEU A 224 30.56 3.11 -20.37
CA LEU A 224 29.99 2.52 -21.58
C LEU A 224 30.34 1.04 -21.74
N LEU A 225 31.52 0.59 -21.29
CA LEU A 225 31.88 -0.83 -21.24
C LEU A 225 30.95 -1.60 -20.30
N VAL A 226 30.64 -1.06 -19.12
CA VAL A 226 29.69 -1.70 -18.18
C VAL A 226 28.30 -1.82 -18.80
N VAL A 227 27.79 -0.74 -19.40
CA VAL A 227 26.47 -0.72 -20.04
C VAL A 227 26.43 -1.65 -21.26
N ASN A 228 27.47 -1.66 -22.10
CA ASN A 228 27.53 -2.50 -23.28
C ASN A 228 27.58 -4.00 -22.90
N ARG A 229 28.26 -4.34 -21.79
CA ARG A 229 28.31 -5.73 -21.27
C ARG A 229 26.96 -6.23 -20.73
N GLN A 230 26.07 -5.33 -20.32
CA GLN A 230 24.70 -5.67 -19.92
C GLN A 230 23.79 -5.96 -21.11
N ARG A 231 24.18 -5.61 -22.34
CA ARG A 231 23.41 -5.91 -23.55
C ARG A 231 23.50 -7.39 -23.91
N ARG A 232 22.48 -7.88 -24.63
CA ARG A 232 22.47 -9.22 -25.22
C ARG A 232 23.74 -9.44 -26.07
N PRO A 233 24.40 -10.61 -26.00
CA PRO A 233 25.51 -10.95 -26.89
C PRO A 233 25.04 -10.97 -28.34
N ASP A 234 25.38 -9.93 -29.11
CA ASP A 234 25.09 -9.79 -30.53
C ASP A 234 26.23 -9.06 -31.25
N ARG A 235 26.14 -8.96 -32.59
CA ARG A 235 27.15 -8.30 -33.43
C ARG A 235 27.41 -6.85 -33.01
N ARG A 236 26.36 -6.13 -32.63
CA ARG A 236 26.46 -4.74 -32.18
C ARG A 236 27.27 -4.64 -30.90
N ARG A 237 26.99 -5.49 -29.91
CA ARG A 237 27.73 -5.53 -28.65
C ARG A 237 29.22 -5.80 -28.87
N ALA A 238 29.56 -6.80 -29.69
CA ALA A 238 30.95 -7.14 -29.98
C ALA A 238 31.70 -5.97 -30.63
N LEU A 239 31.07 -5.33 -31.61
CA LEU A 239 31.62 -4.16 -32.29
C LEU A 239 31.87 -2.98 -31.34
N VAL A 240 30.92 -2.70 -30.44
CA VAL A 240 31.06 -1.63 -29.43
C VAL A 240 32.15 -1.98 -28.42
N ASP A 241 32.30 -3.24 -28.02
CA ASP A 241 33.39 -3.67 -27.13
C ASP A 241 34.77 -3.43 -27.80
N ASP A 242 34.92 -3.76 -29.09
CA ASP A 242 36.15 -3.57 -29.85
C ASP A 242 36.49 -2.07 -30.02
N LEU A 243 35.48 -1.24 -30.33
CA LEU A 243 35.64 0.21 -30.45
C LEU A 243 35.98 0.88 -29.10
N LEU A 244 35.39 0.42 -27.99
CA LEU A 244 35.72 0.91 -26.65
C LEU A 244 37.13 0.48 -26.22
N ALA A 245 37.59 -0.71 -26.65
CA ALA A 245 38.98 -1.13 -26.45
C ALA A 245 39.94 -0.23 -27.25
N ALA A 246 39.62 0.09 -28.51
CA ALA A 246 40.40 1.01 -29.32
C ALA A 246 40.40 2.44 -28.76
N ALA A 247 39.28 2.93 -28.21
CA ALA A 247 39.22 4.19 -27.49
C ALA A 247 40.15 4.20 -26.28
N GLY A 248 40.27 3.08 -25.57
CA GLY A 248 41.25 2.93 -24.50
C GLY A 248 42.68 3.05 -25.01
N MET A 249 43.02 2.28 -26.04
CA MET A 249 44.36 2.27 -26.62
C MET A 249 44.77 3.64 -27.17
N LEU A 250 43.89 4.32 -27.90
CA LEU A 250 44.23 5.53 -28.66
C LEU A 250 44.02 6.83 -27.89
N LEU A 251 42.95 6.92 -27.09
CA LEU A 251 42.56 8.17 -26.42
C LEU A 251 42.96 8.23 -24.94
N VAL A 252 43.16 7.07 -24.30
CA VAL A 252 43.46 7.00 -22.86
C VAL A 252 44.92 6.65 -22.62
N ASP A 253 45.39 5.56 -23.23
CA ASP A 253 46.73 5.02 -23.01
C ASP A 253 47.74 5.53 -24.06
N GLY A 254 47.26 5.98 -25.22
CA GLY A 254 48.03 6.58 -26.31
C GLY A 254 48.01 8.10 -26.34
N ASP A 255 48.46 8.68 -27.46
CA ASP A 255 48.36 10.12 -27.71
C ASP A 255 47.12 10.46 -28.56
N PRO A 256 46.09 11.13 -28.00
CA PRO A 256 44.89 11.51 -28.73
C PRO A 256 45.15 12.38 -29.96
N ALA A 257 46.25 13.15 -29.96
CA ALA A 257 46.60 14.00 -31.11
C ALA A 257 46.82 13.15 -32.38
N VAL A 258 47.45 11.99 -32.25
CA VAL A 258 47.71 11.07 -33.38
C VAL A 258 46.41 10.59 -34.02
N TYR A 259 45.39 10.27 -33.21
CA TYR A 259 44.06 9.90 -33.70
C TYR A 259 43.35 11.08 -34.38
N LEU A 260 43.37 12.26 -33.76
CA LEU A 260 42.70 13.44 -34.29
C LEU A 260 43.37 13.96 -35.58
N ASP A 261 44.69 13.84 -35.71
CA ASP A 261 45.42 14.22 -36.91
C ASP A 261 45.15 13.24 -38.07
N ALA A 262 45.03 11.94 -37.78
CA ALA A 262 44.60 10.95 -38.77
C ALA A 262 43.16 11.20 -39.23
N LEU A 263 42.25 11.53 -38.31
CA LEU A 263 40.87 11.92 -38.65
C LEU A 263 40.85 13.21 -39.50
N ALA A 264 41.69 14.19 -39.18
CA ALA A 264 41.81 15.43 -39.95
C ALA A 264 42.32 15.16 -41.38
N ALA A 265 43.21 14.19 -41.57
CA ALA A 265 43.63 13.75 -42.90
C ALA A 265 42.46 13.18 -43.72
N ASP A 266 41.63 12.33 -43.13
CA ASP A 266 40.46 11.75 -43.80
C ASP A 266 39.41 12.81 -44.17
N VAL A 267 39.13 13.73 -43.23
CA VAL A 267 38.18 14.83 -43.46
C VAL A 267 38.70 15.77 -44.54
N ARG A 268 40.01 16.04 -44.59
CA ARG A 268 40.65 16.84 -45.65
C ARG A 268 40.45 16.22 -47.02
N GLU A 269 40.64 14.90 -47.14
CA GLU A 269 40.38 14.17 -48.40
C GLU A 269 38.90 14.27 -48.81
N ALA A 270 37.98 14.11 -47.85
CA ALA A 270 36.54 14.15 -48.11
C ALA A 270 36.01 15.54 -48.50
N LEU A 271 36.56 16.61 -47.92
CA LEU A 271 36.13 17.99 -48.19
C LEU A 271 36.76 18.59 -49.45
N ARG A 272 37.89 18.06 -49.94
CA ARG A 272 38.57 18.54 -51.15
C ARG A 272 37.65 18.72 -52.36
N PRO A 273 36.82 17.74 -52.78
CA PRO A 273 35.92 17.93 -53.93
C PRO A 273 34.86 19.01 -53.70
N ARG A 274 34.43 19.22 -52.44
CA ARG A 274 33.43 20.25 -52.10
C ARG A 274 34.02 21.66 -52.14
N VAL A 275 35.25 21.82 -51.64
CA VAL A 275 36.00 23.08 -51.77
C VAL A 275 36.24 23.41 -53.24
N ALA A 276 36.66 22.42 -54.04
CA ALA A 276 36.84 22.60 -55.48
C ALA A 276 35.54 23.01 -56.18
N ALA A 277 34.39 22.43 -55.79
CA ALA A 277 33.09 22.82 -56.33
C ALA A 277 32.68 24.25 -55.93
N ALA A 278 32.86 24.64 -54.67
CA ALA A 278 32.55 25.99 -54.20
C ALA A 278 33.40 27.06 -54.90
N VAL A 279 34.71 26.81 -55.05
CA VAL A 279 35.63 27.69 -55.78
C VAL A 279 35.30 27.74 -57.28
N LEU A 280 34.87 26.63 -57.89
CA LEU A 280 34.48 26.60 -59.30
C LEU A 280 33.23 27.44 -59.60
N VAL A 281 32.29 27.53 -58.66
CA VAL A 281 31.02 28.26 -58.86
C VAL A 281 31.20 29.76 -58.67
N GLU A 282 31.99 30.17 -57.67
CA GLU A 282 32.10 31.57 -57.25
C GLU A 282 33.48 32.20 -57.57
N ASP A 283 34.37 31.47 -58.26
CA ASP A 283 35.79 31.79 -58.51
C ASP A 283 36.63 32.09 -57.25
N ARG A 284 36.04 31.90 -56.05
CA ARG A 284 36.66 32.05 -54.73
C ARG A 284 35.86 31.30 -53.67
N LEU A 285 36.50 30.90 -52.57
CA LEU A 285 35.76 30.40 -51.42
C LEU A 285 35.19 31.58 -50.61
N THR A 286 33.86 31.67 -50.51
CA THR A 286 33.22 32.73 -49.73
C THR A 286 33.30 32.46 -48.22
N ALA A 287 33.09 33.48 -47.39
CA ALA A 287 33.08 33.31 -45.93
C ALA A 287 31.93 32.40 -45.46
N ASP A 288 30.78 32.46 -46.14
CA ASP A 288 29.61 31.63 -45.83
C ASP A 288 29.87 30.17 -46.21
N ASP A 289 30.46 29.91 -47.39
CA ASP A 289 30.83 28.55 -47.80
C ASP A 289 31.93 27.97 -46.90
N ALA A 290 32.91 28.79 -46.51
CA ALA A 290 33.93 28.39 -45.56
C ALA A 290 33.33 28.04 -44.19
N ALA A 291 32.34 28.80 -43.71
CA ALA A 291 31.63 28.50 -42.47
C ALA A 291 30.85 27.18 -42.57
N VAL A 292 30.17 26.91 -43.69
CA VAL A 292 29.47 25.64 -43.95
C VAL A 292 30.45 24.47 -43.94
N LEU A 293 31.59 24.59 -44.63
CA LEU A 293 32.62 23.54 -44.67
C LEU A 293 33.27 23.30 -43.30
N VAL A 294 33.43 24.35 -42.46
CA VAL A 294 33.87 24.19 -41.07
C VAL A 294 32.81 23.44 -40.25
N GLN A 295 31.52 23.74 -40.42
CA GLN A 295 30.45 22.97 -39.75
C GLN A 295 30.44 21.51 -40.20
N GLU A 296 30.71 21.23 -41.47
CA GLU A 296 30.83 19.85 -41.98
C GLU A 296 32.04 19.12 -41.40
N ALA A 297 33.18 19.80 -41.25
CA ALA A 297 34.38 19.27 -40.60
C ALA A 297 34.13 18.95 -39.10
N LEU A 298 33.40 19.82 -38.40
CA LEU A 298 32.96 19.60 -37.01
C LEU A 298 31.99 18.41 -36.92
N ALA A 299 31.02 18.32 -37.83
CA ALA A 299 30.09 17.19 -37.92
C ALA A 299 30.79 15.86 -38.24
N ALA A 300 31.95 15.92 -38.91
CA ALA A 300 32.82 14.77 -39.15
C ALA A 300 33.71 14.42 -37.93
N GLY A 301 33.57 15.14 -36.81
CA GLY A 301 34.18 14.80 -35.53
C GLY A 301 35.51 15.51 -35.21
N LEU A 302 35.90 16.53 -35.98
CA LEU A 302 37.06 17.35 -35.68
C LEU A 302 36.80 18.36 -34.56
N ASP A 303 37.85 18.73 -33.83
CA ASP A 303 37.80 19.90 -32.97
C ASP A 303 37.80 21.21 -33.78
N PRO A 304 37.36 22.35 -33.20
CA PRO A 304 37.25 23.61 -33.92
C PRO A 304 38.56 24.12 -34.52
N ALA A 305 39.71 23.90 -33.87
CA ALA A 305 40.99 24.37 -34.38
C ALA A 305 41.41 23.57 -35.62
N ARG A 306 41.29 22.23 -35.58
CA ARG A 306 41.57 21.36 -36.73
C ARG A 306 40.57 21.56 -37.87
N ALA A 307 39.29 21.77 -37.56
CA ALA A 307 38.26 22.04 -38.57
C ALA A 307 38.56 23.31 -39.37
N SER A 308 38.87 24.42 -38.69
CA SER A 308 39.29 25.67 -39.35
C SER A 308 40.59 25.50 -40.13
N ALA A 309 41.58 24.81 -39.56
CA ALA A 309 42.86 24.57 -40.22
C ALA A 309 42.71 23.78 -41.53
N VAL A 310 41.93 22.69 -41.53
CA VAL A 310 41.66 21.88 -42.73
C VAL A 310 41.02 22.69 -43.84
N VAL A 311 40.04 23.54 -43.53
CA VAL A 311 39.36 24.37 -44.52
C VAL A 311 40.29 25.48 -45.05
N SER A 312 41.05 26.15 -44.19
CA SER A 312 42.03 27.16 -44.60
C SER A 312 43.15 26.58 -45.48
N GLU A 313 43.67 25.39 -45.15
CA GLU A 313 44.66 24.68 -45.96
C GLU A 313 44.13 24.31 -47.36
N LEU A 314 42.89 23.79 -47.43
CA LEU A 314 42.26 23.45 -48.70
C LEU A 314 41.97 24.69 -49.55
N ALA A 315 41.54 25.79 -48.94
CA ALA A 315 41.30 27.06 -49.63
C ALA A 315 42.61 27.66 -50.18
N ALA A 316 43.69 27.61 -49.40
CA ALA A 316 45.02 28.02 -49.83
C ALA A 316 45.54 27.14 -50.99
N ALA A 317 45.35 25.81 -50.92
CA ALA A 317 45.72 24.89 -51.99
C ALA A 317 44.92 25.13 -53.29
N ALA A 318 43.69 25.65 -53.18
CA ALA A 318 42.87 26.08 -54.31
C ALA A 318 43.15 27.52 -54.78
N GLY A 319 44.15 28.20 -54.22
CA GLY A 319 44.55 29.57 -54.61
C GLY A 319 43.68 30.70 -54.03
N THR A 320 42.82 30.41 -53.06
CA THR A 320 41.82 31.35 -52.50
C THR A 320 41.94 31.41 -50.96
N PRO A 321 43.04 31.95 -50.41
CA PRO A 321 43.27 31.89 -48.97
C PRO A 321 42.17 32.61 -48.18
N VAL A 322 41.59 31.92 -47.20
CA VAL A 322 40.58 32.46 -46.28
C VAL A 322 41.17 32.50 -44.88
N ASP A 323 41.17 33.68 -44.27
CA ASP A 323 41.58 33.87 -42.87
C ASP A 323 40.41 33.52 -41.94
N LEU A 324 40.38 32.26 -41.50
CA LEU A 324 39.43 31.76 -40.51
C LEU A 324 40.08 31.90 -39.13
N ALA A 325 39.71 32.95 -38.39
CA ALA A 325 40.22 33.13 -37.03
C ALA A 325 39.91 31.89 -36.17
N PRO A 326 40.91 31.27 -35.49
CA PRO A 326 40.65 30.20 -34.55
C PRO A 326 39.73 30.74 -33.44
N PRO A 327 38.70 29.99 -32.99
CA PRO A 327 37.77 30.51 -32.00
C PRO A 327 38.53 30.86 -30.71
N PRO A 328 38.22 32.01 -30.07
CA PRO A 328 38.89 32.40 -28.84
C PRO A 328 38.63 31.37 -27.75
N VAL A 329 39.69 30.90 -27.09
CA VAL A 329 39.59 30.10 -25.87
C VAL A 329 38.94 30.99 -24.80
N ALA A 330 37.63 30.83 -24.58
CA ALA A 330 36.88 31.70 -23.69
C ALA A 330 37.17 31.37 -22.21
N PRO A 331 37.31 32.39 -21.34
CA PRO A 331 37.47 32.22 -19.91
C PRO A 331 36.15 31.78 -19.26
N ARG A 332 36.27 30.97 -18.20
CA ARG A 332 35.14 30.55 -17.36
C ARG A 332 34.57 31.75 -16.59
N GLY A 333 33.29 32.05 -16.79
CA GLY A 333 32.52 33.03 -16.02
C GLY A 333 31.00 32.84 -16.19
N PRO A 334 30.17 33.12 -15.16
CA PRO A 334 28.82 32.57 -15.04
C PRO A 334 27.78 33.46 -15.74
N GLY A 335 27.21 32.93 -16.82
CA GLY A 335 26.13 33.57 -17.59
C GLY A 335 25.69 32.66 -18.72
N GLY A 336 25.45 31.38 -18.41
CA GLY A 336 25.18 30.35 -19.40
C GLY A 336 23.76 30.44 -19.95
N ARG A 337 23.63 30.45 -21.28
CA ARG A 337 22.48 29.83 -21.93
C ARG A 337 22.35 28.42 -21.33
N VAL A 338 21.21 28.17 -20.70
CA VAL A 338 20.92 26.91 -20.03
C VAL A 338 21.05 25.77 -21.04
N ASP A 339 22.03 24.90 -20.82
CA ASP A 339 22.22 23.68 -21.60
C ASP A 339 21.12 22.69 -21.20
N TRP A 340 20.29 22.27 -22.15
CA TRP A 340 19.19 21.32 -21.92
C TRP A 340 19.71 19.99 -21.33
N GLN A 341 20.97 19.61 -21.59
CA GLN A 341 21.58 18.41 -21.01
C GLN A 341 21.90 18.59 -19.52
N ALA A 342 22.32 19.79 -19.11
CA ALA A 342 22.53 20.14 -17.72
C ALA A 342 21.20 20.11 -16.95
N GLU A 343 20.13 20.63 -17.56
CA GLU A 343 18.77 20.57 -17.00
C GLU A 343 18.26 19.13 -16.87
N LEU A 344 18.46 18.26 -17.86
CA LEU A 344 18.10 16.84 -17.71
C LEU A 344 18.91 16.14 -16.62
N THR A 345 20.18 16.51 -16.42
CA THR A 345 21.00 15.97 -15.34
C THR A 345 20.48 16.42 -13.98
N ALA A 346 20.10 17.70 -13.85
CA ALA A 346 19.46 18.26 -12.67
C ALA A 346 18.09 17.61 -12.40
N ALA A 347 17.28 17.39 -13.44
CA ALA A 347 16.00 16.69 -13.34
C ALA A 347 16.16 15.25 -12.82
N ARG A 348 17.13 14.49 -13.33
CA ARG A 348 17.43 13.13 -12.82
C ARG A 348 17.93 13.15 -11.38
N ALA A 349 18.74 14.15 -11.01
CA ALA A 349 19.20 14.31 -9.63
C ALA A 349 18.03 14.63 -8.70
N ALA A 350 17.10 15.50 -9.11
CA ALA A 350 15.90 15.82 -8.36
C ALA A 350 14.97 14.60 -8.19
N LEU A 351 14.76 13.79 -9.24
CA LEU A 351 14.00 12.52 -9.11
C LEU A 351 14.66 11.56 -8.13
N ARG A 352 15.99 11.38 -8.18
CA ARG A 352 16.73 10.55 -7.22
C ARG A 352 16.64 11.06 -5.79
N ALA A 353 16.48 12.37 -5.61
CA ALA A 353 16.27 12.99 -4.31
C ALA A 353 14.79 12.99 -3.86
N GLY A 354 13.90 12.30 -4.58
CA GLY A 354 12.47 12.25 -4.24
C GLY A 354 11.74 13.58 -4.47
N ARG A 355 12.17 14.37 -5.46
CA ARG A 355 11.64 15.72 -5.76
C ARG A 355 11.10 15.85 -7.19
N PRO A 356 9.98 15.18 -7.54
CA PRO A 356 9.42 15.19 -8.88
C PRO A 356 8.92 16.57 -9.34
N THR A 357 8.46 17.47 -8.46
CA THR A 357 8.05 18.82 -8.90
C THR A 357 9.26 19.66 -9.33
N ALA A 358 10.37 19.57 -8.60
CA ALA A 358 11.64 20.16 -9.02
C ALA A 358 12.16 19.52 -10.31
N ALA A 359 12.06 18.21 -10.45
CA ALA A 359 12.44 17.52 -11.69
C ALA A 359 11.60 17.98 -12.88
N GLY A 360 10.29 18.16 -12.73
CA GLY A 360 9.41 18.70 -13.76
C GLY A 360 9.84 20.09 -14.23
N ARG A 361 10.18 21.00 -13.29
CA ARG A 361 10.70 22.33 -13.64
C ARG A 361 12.00 22.27 -14.47
N HIS A 362 12.89 21.33 -14.15
CA HIS A 362 14.10 21.11 -14.93
C HIS A 362 13.80 20.49 -16.31
N VAL A 363 12.81 19.59 -16.42
CA VAL A 363 12.33 19.08 -17.71
C VAL A 363 11.74 20.21 -18.57
N ASP A 364 10.94 21.10 -17.99
CA ASP A 364 10.38 22.27 -18.69
C ASP A 364 11.49 23.23 -19.16
N ALA A 365 12.49 23.47 -18.32
CA ALA A 365 13.66 24.27 -18.67
C ALA A 365 14.49 23.62 -19.79
N ALA A 366 14.67 22.29 -19.75
CA ALA A 366 15.33 21.53 -20.80
C ALA A 366 14.55 21.64 -22.13
N LEU A 367 13.23 21.53 -22.10
CA LEU A 367 12.38 21.72 -23.28
C LEU A 367 12.49 23.13 -23.84
N ALA A 368 12.44 24.16 -22.97
CA ALA A 368 12.58 25.55 -23.38
C ALA A 368 13.96 25.84 -24.01
N ALA A 369 15.02 25.23 -23.49
CA ALA A 369 16.37 25.33 -24.02
C ALA A 369 16.55 24.57 -25.35
N ALA A 370 15.99 23.37 -25.47
CA ALA A 370 16.04 22.55 -26.68
C ALA A 370 15.17 23.10 -27.82
N ARG A 371 14.10 23.87 -27.49
CA ARG A 371 13.10 24.43 -28.42
C ARG A 371 12.27 23.39 -29.18
N GLU A 372 12.52 22.10 -28.96
CA GLU A 372 11.75 20.99 -29.50
C GLU A 372 11.70 19.82 -28.51
N MET A 373 10.71 18.95 -28.66
CA MET A 373 10.51 17.80 -27.78
C MET A 373 11.41 16.63 -28.19
N LEU A 374 12.63 16.59 -27.65
CA LEU A 374 13.59 15.53 -27.90
C LEU A 374 13.22 14.22 -27.15
N PRO A 375 13.52 13.03 -27.70
CA PRO A 375 13.20 11.76 -27.05
C PRO A 375 13.71 11.60 -25.61
N PRO A 376 14.93 12.05 -25.23
CA PRO A 376 15.39 11.99 -23.84
C PRO A 376 14.61 12.91 -22.89
N ILE A 377 14.15 14.06 -23.37
CA ILE A 377 13.31 14.99 -22.60
C ILE A 377 11.94 14.36 -22.38
N ARG A 378 11.36 13.75 -23.42
CA ARG A 378 10.08 13.04 -23.34
C ARG A 378 10.12 11.87 -22.36
N ALA A 379 11.14 11.01 -22.46
CA ALA A 379 11.26 9.86 -21.56
C ALA A 379 11.33 10.30 -20.09
N LEU A 380 12.11 11.35 -19.79
CA LEU A 380 12.20 11.87 -18.43
C LEU A 380 10.90 12.58 -17.99
N ALA A 381 10.21 13.28 -18.90
CA ALA A 381 8.91 13.85 -18.63
C ALA A 381 7.88 12.77 -18.26
N ASP A 382 7.87 11.65 -18.97
CA ASP A 382 7.01 10.49 -18.68
C ASP A 382 7.33 9.89 -17.30
N GLU A 383 8.61 9.79 -16.93
CA GLU A 383 9.04 9.35 -15.59
C GLU A 383 8.58 10.31 -14.48
N VAL A 384 8.71 11.62 -14.70
CA VAL A 384 8.23 12.66 -13.76
C VAL A 384 6.72 12.58 -13.61
N ALA A 385 5.98 12.42 -14.71
CA ALA A 385 4.52 12.28 -14.70
C ALA A 385 4.07 11.02 -13.96
N ALA A 386 4.78 9.90 -14.15
CA ALA A 386 4.52 8.66 -13.42
C ALA A 386 4.80 8.81 -11.92
N ALA A 387 5.86 9.53 -11.53
CA ALA A 387 6.16 9.84 -10.14
C ALA A 387 5.05 10.71 -9.51
N ALA A 388 4.60 11.77 -10.19
CA ALA A 388 3.49 12.61 -9.74
C ALA A 388 2.19 11.80 -9.58
N THR A 389 1.87 10.93 -10.53
CA THR A 389 0.68 10.05 -10.47
C THR A 389 0.70 9.12 -9.25
N ARG A 390 1.88 8.57 -8.90
CA ARG A 390 2.04 7.74 -7.69
C ARG A 390 1.92 8.57 -6.41
N ALA A 391 2.46 9.78 -6.40
CA ALA A 391 2.31 10.70 -5.27
C ALA A 391 0.82 11.05 -5.04
N ASP A 392 0.08 11.37 -6.10
CA ASP A 392 -1.36 11.63 -6.03
C ASP A 392 -2.14 10.43 -5.51
N ALA A 393 -1.81 9.22 -5.98
CA ALA A 393 -2.44 7.99 -5.48
C ALA A 393 -2.18 7.81 -3.98
N THR A 394 -0.98 8.12 -3.50
CA THR A 394 -0.63 8.04 -2.08
C THR A 394 -1.35 9.12 -1.27
N TRP A 395 -1.43 10.36 -1.76
CA TRP A 395 -2.20 11.44 -1.13
C TRP A 395 -3.68 11.09 -0.94
N ARG A 396 -4.32 10.43 -1.93
CA ARG A 396 -5.70 9.93 -1.81
C ARG A 396 -5.89 8.90 -0.70
N THR A 397 -4.82 8.26 -0.22
CA THR A 397 -4.88 7.36 0.95
C THR A 397 -4.64 8.07 2.28
N VAL A 398 -3.86 9.15 2.28
CA VAL A 398 -3.51 9.92 3.47
C VAL A 398 -4.72 10.68 4.01
N GLU A 399 -5.46 11.39 3.15
CA GLU A 399 -6.64 12.17 3.55
C GLU A 399 -7.70 11.36 4.32
N PRO A 400 -8.19 10.20 3.81
CA PRO A 400 -9.15 9.40 4.56
C PRO A 400 -8.52 8.69 5.77
N ALA A 401 -7.20 8.51 5.81
CA ALA A 401 -6.52 8.01 7.01
C ALA A 401 -6.53 9.07 8.11
N LEU A 402 -6.12 10.31 7.81
CA LEU A 402 -6.13 11.42 8.76
C LEU A 402 -7.56 11.78 9.20
N ALA A 403 -8.51 11.84 8.28
CA ALA A 403 -9.92 12.09 8.61
C ALA A 403 -10.50 11.02 9.54
N ALA A 404 -10.04 9.77 9.42
CA ALA A 404 -10.41 8.67 10.30
C ALA A 404 -9.51 8.55 11.55
N ARG A 405 -8.62 9.52 11.83
CA ARG A 405 -7.64 9.50 12.92
C ARG A 405 -6.75 8.24 12.93
N ARG A 406 -6.46 7.71 11.74
CA ARG A 406 -5.56 6.56 11.52
C ARG A 406 -4.12 7.04 11.32
N HIS A 407 -3.53 7.57 12.38
CA HIS A 407 -2.22 8.22 12.34
C HIS A 407 -1.07 7.25 12.05
N ALA A 408 -1.16 5.96 12.42
CA ALA A 408 -0.11 4.98 12.10
C ALA A 408 -0.07 4.66 10.60
N ALA A 409 -1.23 4.45 9.98
CA ALA A 409 -1.37 4.27 8.55
C ALA A 409 -0.97 5.53 7.77
N ALA A 410 -1.40 6.70 8.25
CA ALA A 410 -1.03 7.98 7.64
C ALA A 410 0.48 8.22 7.69
N ALA A 411 1.12 7.99 8.84
CA ALA A 411 2.57 8.14 8.99
C ALA A 411 3.35 7.25 8.01
N THR A 412 2.94 5.98 7.84
CA THR A 412 3.57 5.06 6.88
C THR A 412 3.47 5.57 5.43
N ALA A 413 2.28 6.03 5.01
CA ALA A 413 2.08 6.58 3.67
C ALA A 413 2.85 7.90 3.47
N LEU A 414 2.88 8.75 4.50
CA LEU A 414 3.60 10.03 4.48
C LEU A 414 5.13 9.83 4.47
N GLU A 415 5.67 8.83 5.17
CA GLU A 415 7.09 8.45 5.08
C GLU A 415 7.48 8.07 3.66
N HIS A 416 6.61 7.31 2.97
CA HIS A 416 6.82 6.98 1.57
C HIS A 416 6.80 8.23 0.68
N LEU A 417 5.87 9.16 0.90
CA LEU A 417 5.81 10.44 0.20
C LEU A 417 7.05 11.29 0.45
N VAL A 418 7.51 11.44 1.69
CA VAL A 418 8.73 12.19 2.02
C VAL A 418 9.97 11.57 1.35
N ALA A 419 10.03 10.24 1.24
CA ALA A 419 11.15 9.58 0.58
C ALA A 419 11.14 9.71 -0.96
N THR A 420 9.97 9.79 -1.59
CA THR A 420 9.83 9.64 -3.05
C THR A 420 9.28 10.87 -3.77
N ALA A 421 8.59 11.76 -3.06
CA ALA A 421 7.84 12.89 -3.61
C ALA A 421 7.65 14.04 -2.58
N ALA A 422 8.70 14.41 -1.83
CA ALA A 422 8.61 15.38 -0.74
C ALA A 422 8.11 16.77 -1.15
N ASP A 423 8.35 17.16 -2.40
CA ASP A 423 7.96 18.47 -2.94
C ASP A 423 6.57 18.50 -3.57
N VAL A 424 5.86 17.37 -3.62
CA VAL A 424 4.48 17.27 -4.09
C VAL A 424 3.53 17.59 -2.94
N ARG A 425 2.79 18.69 -3.08
CA ARG A 425 1.81 19.13 -2.09
C ARG A 425 0.52 18.32 -2.16
N GLY A 426 -0.11 18.13 -1.00
CA GLY A 426 -1.42 17.49 -0.92
C GLY A 426 -2.52 18.35 -1.55
N PRO A 427 -3.75 17.82 -1.71
CA PRO A 427 -4.86 18.50 -2.39
C PRO A 427 -5.26 19.83 -1.74
N ALA A 428 -5.09 19.99 -0.43
CA ALA A 428 -5.31 21.25 0.29
C ALA A 428 -4.04 22.12 0.41
N GLY A 429 -2.94 21.75 -0.27
CA GLY A 429 -1.66 22.46 -0.22
C GLY A 429 -0.72 22.00 0.89
N ASP A 430 -1.08 20.93 1.61
CA ASP A 430 -0.33 20.44 2.77
C ASP A 430 1.07 19.90 2.42
N SER A 431 1.97 20.01 3.38
CA SER A 431 3.31 19.40 3.33
C SER A 431 3.26 17.96 3.86
N ALA A 432 3.85 17.01 3.12
CA ALA A 432 4.00 15.64 3.62
C ALA A 432 4.86 15.58 4.89
N GLU A 433 5.90 16.41 4.98
CA GLU A 433 6.79 16.48 6.15
C GLU A 433 6.06 17.00 7.40
N ASP A 434 5.25 18.05 7.26
CA ASP A 434 4.52 18.64 8.40
C ASP A 434 3.44 17.67 8.91
N LEU A 435 2.70 17.03 8.00
CA LEU A 435 1.69 16.04 8.35
C LEU A 435 2.32 14.77 8.95
N LEU A 436 3.52 14.38 8.50
CA LEU A 436 4.26 13.26 9.09
C LEU A 436 4.69 13.61 10.51
N ALA A 437 5.24 14.81 10.73
CA ALA A 437 5.60 15.30 12.05
C ALA A 437 4.39 15.34 12.99
N ALA A 438 3.25 15.84 12.52
CA ALA A 438 2.00 15.87 13.29
C ALA A 438 1.49 14.47 13.63
N SER A 439 1.52 13.53 12.67
CA SER A 439 1.08 12.15 12.90
C SER A 439 1.99 11.41 13.89
N ARG A 440 3.31 11.63 13.81
CA ARG A 440 4.29 11.08 14.77
C ARG A 440 4.12 11.69 16.16
N ALA A 441 3.82 12.98 16.26
CA ALA A 441 3.53 13.62 17.54
C ALA A 441 2.27 13.02 18.19
N ALA A 442 1.19 12.83 17.42
CA ALA A 442 -0.04 12.19 17.93
C ALA A 442 0.20 10.76 18.43
N LEU A 443 1.02 9.97 17.71
CA LEU A 443 1.42 8.63 18.14
C LEU A 443 2.26 8.67 19.43
N ALA A 444 3.22 9.58 19.52
CA ALA A 444 4.07 9.72 20.70
C ALA A 444 3.28 10.17 21.94
N GLU A 445 2.31 11.08 21.78
CA GLU A 445 1.39 11.49 22.85
C GLU A 445 0.54 10.31 23.33
N ALA A 446 0.03 9.49 22.40
CA ALA A 446 -0.73 8.29 22.73
C ALA A 446 0.13 7.24 23.46
N ASP A 447 1.36 6.99 23.00
CA ASP A 447 2.32 6.10 23.66
C ASP A 447 2.67 6.60 25.06
N ALA A 448 2.84 7.91 25.25
CA ALA A 448 3.09 8.51 26.57
C ALA A 448 1.88 8.37 27.51
N ALA A 449 0.66 8.57 27.01
CA ALA A 449 -0.57 8.37 27.76
C ALA A 449 -0.71 6.90 28.22
N LEU A 450 -0.38 5.94 27.33
CA LEU A 450 -0.31 4.54 27.71
C LEU A 450 0.80 4.32 28.75
N ALA A 451 2.02 4.80 28.56
CA ALA A 451 3.10 4.57 29.52
C ALA A 451 2.78 5.08 30.94
N ALA A 452 2.02 6.17 31.05
CA ALA A 452 1.61 6.76 32.32
C ALA A 452 0.43 6.05 33.00
N ALA A 453 -0.32 5.20 32.29
CA ALA A 453 -1.58 4.66 32.81
C ALA A 453 -1.37 3.55 33.86
N PRO A 454 -2.00 3.64 35.04
CA PRO A 454 -1.89 2.61 36.07
C PRO A 454 -2.61 1.31 35.67
N VAL A 455 -2.10 0.17 36.14
CA VAL A 455 -2.69 -1.15 35.91
C VAL A 455 -4.06 -1.26 36.61
N GLY A 456 -5.08 -1.78 35.92
CA GLY A 456 -6.43 -1.97 36.48
C GLY A 456 -7.54 -1.42 35.58
N PRO A 457 -8.75 -1.15 36.10
CA PRO A 457 -9.89 -0.63 35.31
C PRO A 457 -9.60 0.73 34.65
N GLU A 458 -8.70 1.52 35.23
CA GLU A 458 -8.26 2.79 34.67
C GLU A 458 -7.42 2.58 33.40
N ARG A 459 -6.66 1.48 33.31
CA ARG A 459 -5.93 1.09 32.10
C ARG A 459 -6.86 0.95 30.91
N GLU A 460 -8.00 0.29 31.11
CA GLU A 460 -8.99 0.06 30.06
C GLU A 460 -9.64 1.36 29.58
N ARG A 461 -9.85 2.34 30.48
CA ARG A 461 -10.29 3.70 30.10
C ARG A 461 -9.26 4.42 29.25
N VAL A 462 -7.99 4.38 29.65
CA VAL A 462 -6.92 5.03 28.89
C VAL A 462 -6.74 4.38 27.52
N LEU A 463 -6.80 3.05 27.42
CA LEU A 463 -6.77 2.34 26.13
C LEU A 463 -7.87 2.83 25.19
N LEU A 464 -9.09 3.01 25.70
CA LEU A 464 -10.22 3.51 24.91
C LEU A 464 -10.04 4.97 24.51
N ALA A 465 -9.57 5.83 25.42
CA ALA A 465 -9.27 7.24 25.11
C ALA A 465 -8.17 7.36 24.04
N VAL A 466 -7.13 6.51 24.12
CA VAL A 466 -6.08 6.43 23.11
C VAL A 466 -6.64 5.98 21.76
N LEU A 467 -7.54 4.99 21.72
CA LEU A 467 -8.17 4.55 20.46
C LEU A 467 -9.19 5.54 19.91
N GLU A 468 -9.72 6.42 20.76
CA GLU A 468 -10.52 7.56 20.32
C GLU A 468 -9.61 8.61 19.66
N ALA A 469 -8.44 8.91 20.23
CA ALA A 469 -7.49 9.85 19.64
C ALA A 469 -6.77 9.29 18.39
N VAL A 470 -6.35 8.02 18.42
CA VAL A 470 -5.59 7.32 17.38
C VAL A 470 -6.19 5.93 17.15
N VAL A 471 -7.06 5.82 16.14
CA VAL A 471 -7.93 4.65 15.91
C VAL A 471 -7.16 3.36 15.59
N ASP A 472 -5.99 3.51 14.96
CA ASP A 472 -5.14 2.41 14.50
C ASP A 472 -3.89 2.19 15.38
N HIS A 473 -3.90 2.70 16.62
CA HIS A 473 -2.78 2.54 17.54
C HIS A 473 -2.51 1.04 17.84
N PRO A 474 -1.35 0.48 17.45
CA PRO A 474 -1.15 -0.98 17.45
C PRO A 474 -1.14 -1.58 18.86
N ALA A 475 -0.40 -0.96 19.79
CA ALA A 475 -0.29 -1.44 21.17
C ALA A 475 -1.64 -1.39 21.90
N ALA A 476 -2.36 -0.26 21.84
CA ALA A 476 -3.66 -0.14 22.47
C ALA A 476 -4.69 -1.14 21.92
N ARG A 477 -4.73 -1.36 20.59
CA ARG A 477 -5.63 -2.37 19.98
C ARG A 477 -5.28 -3.77 20.45
N ALA A 478 -3.99 -4.13 20.47
CA ALA A 478 -3.54 -5.46 20.87
C ALA A 478 -3.84 -5.73 22.35
N GLU A 479 -3.58 -4.76 23.23
CA GLU A 479 -3.83 -4.88 24.66
C GLU A 479 -5.33 -4.94 24.96
N LEU A 480 -6.15 -4.08 24.35
CA LEU A 480 -7.60 -4.10 24.52
C LEU A 480 -8.21 -5.41 23.98
N ALA A 481 -7.65 -5.97 22.91
CA ALA A 481 -8.06 -7.28 22.40
C ALA A 481 -7.70 -8.42 23.35
N ALA A 482 -6.52 -8.36 23.98
CA ALA A 482 -6.10 -9.35 24.97
C ALA A 482 -6.94 -9.30 26.26
N LEU A 483 -7.41 -8.12 26.69
CA LEU A 483 -8.37 -7.97 27.79
C LEU A 483 -9.73 -8.61 27.47
N GLY A 484 -10.11 -8.65 26.19
CA GLY A 484 -11.37 -9.18 25.71
C GLY A 484 -12.58 -8.31 26.10
N VAL A 485 -13.77 -8.89 25.97
CA VAL A 485 -15.04 -8.25 26.36
C VAL A 485 -15.74 -9.18 27.35
N ALA A 486 -16.16 -8.64 28.49
CA ALA A 486 -16.93 -9.39 29.47
C ALA A 486 -18.33 -9.71 28.89
N PRO A 487 -18.85 -10.93 29.10
CA PRO A 487 -20.18 -11.29 28.62
C PRO A 487 -21.28 -10.47 29.32
N ALA A 488 -22.44 -10.38 28.69
CA ALA A 488 -23.65 -9.89 29.34
C ALA A 488 -24.08 -10.86 30.47
N GLY A 489 -24.70 -10.33 31.53
CA GLY A 489 -25.17 -11.14 32.65
C GLY A 489 -26.68 -11.35 32.64
N GLY A 490 -27.19 -12.41 33.27
CA GLY A 490 -28.60 -12.52 33.66
C GLY A 490 -29.62 -12.35 32.53
N VAL A 491 -29.39 -13.01 31.39
CA VAL A 491 -30.32 -12.98 30.25
C VAL A 491 -31.63 -13.67 30.65
N HIS A 492 -32.74 -12.96 30.54
CA HIS A 492 -34.07 -13.46 30.83
C HIS A 492 -35.08 -12.89 29.84
N VAL A 493 -36.21 -13.58 29.71
CA VAL A 493 -37.25 -13.26 28.73
C VAL A 493 -38.52 -12.90 29.48
N VAL A 494 -39.12 -11.77 29.13
CA VAL A 494 -40.38 -11.28 29.70
C VAL A 494 -41.45 -11.31 28.60
N PRO A 495 -42.67 -11.81 28.88
CA PRO A 495 -43.78 -11.72 27.93
C PRO A 495 -44.13 -10.26 27.60
N ALA A 496 -44.38 -9.96 26.32
CA ALA A 496 -44.83 -8.65 25.83
C ALA A 496 -46.19 -8.78 25.09
N PRO A 497 -46.96 -7.69 24.91
CA PRO A 497 -48.24 -7.72 24.21
C PRO A 497 -48.15 -8.28 22.78
N GLY A 498 -49.24 -8.90 22.30
CA GLY A 498 -49.30 -9.41 20.92
C GLY A 498 -48.47 -10.66 20.64
N GLY A 499 -48.04 -11.40 21.68
CA GLY A 499 -47.22 -12.61 21.55
C GLY A 499 -45.71 -12.34 21.36
N ALA A 500 -45.30 -11.07 21.46
CA ALA A 500 -43.90 -10.68 21.46
C ALA A 500 -43.19 -11.10 22.76
N ARG A 501 -41.86 -11.16 22.71
CA ARG A 501 -40.99 -11.54 23.83
C ARG A 501 -39.95 -10.45 24.01
N GLU A 502 -39.88 -9.83 25.18
CA GLU A 502 -38.84 -8.87 25.49
C GLU A 502 -37.65 -9.61 26.13
N VAL A 503 -36.50 -9.59 25.47
CA VAL A 503 -35.25 -10.16 26.01
C VAL A 503 -34.54 -9.07 26.80
N ARG A 504 -34.22 -9.33 28.07
CA ARG A 504 -33.54 -8.41 28.99
C ARG A 504 -32.28 -9.04 29.56
N TRP A 505 -31.26 -8.23 29.82
CA TRP A 505 -29.99 -8.68 30.41
C TRP A 505 -29.36 -7.59 31.27
N THR A 506 -28.30 -7.96 31.99
CA THR A 506 -27.41 -7.04 32.70
C THR A 506 -26.24 -6.67 31.79
N ALA A 507 -25.90 -5.38 31.76
CA ALA A 507 -24.79 -4.87 30.98
C ALA A 507 -23.47 -5.61 31.25
N SER A 508 -22.64 -5.71 30.22
CA SER A 508 -21.25 -6.14 30.34
C SER A 508 -20.51 -5.28 31.38
N ARG A 509 -19.57 -5.90 32.10
CA ARG A 509 -18.68 -5.19 33.03
C ARG A 509 -17.49 -4.51 32.35
N SER A 510 -17.31 -4.71 31.04
CA SER A 510 -16.26 -4.04 30.27
C SER A 510 -16.51 -2.54 30.24
N VAL A 511 -15.44 -1.77 30.31
CA VAL A 511 -15.49 -0.31 30.30
C VAL A 511 -15.83 0.20 28.88
N GLY A 512 -16.59 1.31 28.79
CA GLY A 512 -16.86 1.98 27.52
C GLY A 512 -18.08 1.45 26.75
N PRO A 513 -18.26 1.88 25.49
CA PRO A 513 -19.43 1.51 24.70
C PRO A 513 -19.38 0.04 24.30
N VAL A 514 -20.41 -0.71 24.70
CA VAL A 514 -20.60 -2.13 24.38
C VAL A 514 -21.92 -2.29 23.63
N GLU A 515 -21.86 -2.96 22.49
CA GLU A 515 -23.04 -3.35 21.71
C GLU A 515 -23.41 -4.80 22.02
N TYR A 516 -24.68 -5.13 21.91
CA TYR A 516 -25.21 -6.46 22.17
C TYR A 516 -25.93 -6.99 20.94
N ARG A 517 -25.45 -8.11 20.41
CA ARG A 517 -26.14 -8.88 19.38
C ARG A 517 -27.01 -9.94 20.04
N VAL A 518 -28.31 -9.89 19.78
CA VAL A 518 -29.29 -10.83 20.32
C VAL A 518 -29.69 -11.83 19.25
N LEU A 519 -29.61 -13.11 19.59
CA LEU A 519 -29.99 -14.25 18.76
C LEU A 519 -31.14 -15.00 19.43
N ARG A 520 -32.04 -15.54 18.62
CA ARG A 520 -32.99 -16.58 19.07
C ARG A 520 -32.50 -17.95 18.59
N VAL A 521 -32.66 -18.94 19.44
CA VAL A 521 -32.30 -20.34 19.20
C VAL A 521 -33.59 -21.13 19.08
N ARG A 522 -33.76 -21.81 17.93
CA ARG A 522 -34.89 -22.68 17.64
C ARG A 522 -34.75 -24.04 18.32
N PRO A 523 -35.83 -24.82 18.48
CA PRO A 523 -35.76 -26.19 18.99
C PRO A 523 -34.85 -27.13 18.18
N ASP A 524 -34.70 -26.87 16.88
CA ASP A 524 -33.79 -27.59 15.97
C ASP A 524 -32.31 -27.14 16.09
N GLY A 525 -32.01 -26.19 16.99
CA GLY A 525 -30.68 -25.60 17.18
C GLY A 525 -30.34 -24.45 16.22
N ARG A 526 -31.21 -24.12 15.25
CA ARG A 526 -30.97 -23.01 14.32
C ARG A 526 -30.94 -21.68 15.06
N ARG A 527 -29.97 -20.84 14.72
CA ARG A 527 -29.78 -19.51 15.34
C ARG A 527 -30.16 -18.41 14.37
N GLU A 528 -31.00 -17.47 14.81
CA GLU A 528 -31.48 -16.35 14.01
C GLU A 528 -31.21 -15.04 14.74
N VAL A 529 -30.69 -14.03 14.04
CA VAL A 529 -30.44 -12.71 14.62
C VAL A 529 -31.76 -11.98 14.83
N VAL A 530 -32.02 -11.56 16.07
CA VAL A 530 -33.15 -10.69 16.42
C VAL A 530 -32.78 -9.24 16.14
N GLY A 531 -31.59 -8.82 16.58
CA GLY A 531 -31.07 -7.48 16.34
C GLY A 531 -29.77 -7.18 17.07
N ILE A 532 -29.29 -5.96 16.91
CA ILE A 532 -28.12 -5.40 17.60
C ILE A 532 -28.57 -4.12 18.31
N THR A 533 -28.20 -3.95 19.57
CA THR A 533 -28.56 -2.77 20.38
C THR A 533 -27.45 -2.39 21.36
N ALA A 534 -27.36 -1.12 21.75
CA ALA A 534 -26.51 -0.66 22.84
C ALA A 534 -27.23 -0.66 24.21
N THR A 535 -28.56 -0.86 24.22
CA THR A 535 -29.35 -0.95 25.45
C THR A 535 -29.31 -2.37 26.03
N CYS A 536 -29.89 -2.58 27.21
CA CYS A 536 -29.94 -3.87 27.88
C CYS A 536 -31.27 -4.63 27.68
N ALA A 537 -32.01 -4.28 26.62
CA ALA A 537 -33.26 -4.92 26.25
C ALA A 537 -33.47 -4.88 24.73
N LEU A 538 -34.07 -5.95 24.19
CA LEU A 538 -34.47 -6.03 22.79
C LEU A 538 -35.74 -6.88 22.64
N GLU A 539 -36.71 -6.38 21.88
CA GLU A 539 -37.92 -7.12 21.56
C GLU A 539 -37.67 -8.13 20.43
N ASP A 540 -38.06 -9.39 20.67
CA ASP A 540 -38.22 -10.43 19.66
C ASP A 540 -39.73 -10.55 19.36
N GLY A 541 -40.12 -10.23 18.12
CA GLY A 541 -41.52 -10.14 17.68
C GLY A 541 -42.32 -11.46 17.67
N GLY A 542 -41.95 -12.44 18.49
CA GLY A 542 -42.79 -13.60 18.81
C GLY A 542 -42.79 -14.73 17.79
N TYR A 543 -41.99 -14.67 16.72
CA TYR A 543 -42.09 -15.59 15.58
C TYR A 543 -41.65 -17.02 15.92
N GLY A 544 -42.59 -17.98 15.93
CA GLY A 544 -42.36 -19.43 16.10
C GLY A 544 -41.90 -19.86 17.49
N GLU A 545 -41.66 -21.17 17.66
CA GLU A 545 -41.10 -21.73 18.89
C GLU A 545 -39.63 -21.30 19.07
N VAL A 546 -39.28 -20.96 20.30
CA VAL A 546 -37.94 -20.50 20.69
C VAL A 546 -37.50 -21.31 21.91
N ALA A 547 -36.38 -22.00 21.78
CA ALA A 547 -35.78 -22.79 22.86
C ALA A 547 -34.97 -21.92 23.83
N ALA A 548 -34.29 -20.89 23.31
CA ALA A 548 -33.52 -19.93 24.12
C ALA A 548 -33.21 -18.64 23.35
N HIS A 549 -32.81 -17.60 24.06
CA HIS A 549 -32.19 -16.39 23.52
C HIS A 549 -30.72 -16.32 23.93
N VAL A 550 -29.86 -15.85 23.03
CA VAL A 550 -28.43 -15.65 23.25
C VAL A 550 -28.09 -14.19 23.07
N VAL A 551 -27.39 -13.60 24.04
CA VAL A 551 -26.90 -12.22 23.99
C VAL A 551 -25.37 -12.28 23.91
N VAL A 552 -24.82 -11.66 22.87
CA VAL A 552 -23.37 -11.54 22.64
C VAL A 552 -22.99 -10.09 22.78
N ALA A 553 -22.25 -9.75 23.84
CA ALA A 553 -21.65 -8.43 24.00
C ALA A 553 -20.46 -8.27 23.03
N SER A 554 -20.27 -7.08 22.47
CA SER A 554 -19.15 -6.77 21.59
C SER A 554 -18.68 -5.34 21.74
N ARG A 555 -17.36 -5.12 21.57
CA ARG A 555 -16.74 -3.81 21.61
C ARG A 555 -15.67 -3.73 20.53
N LEU A 556 -15.74 -2.71 19.67
CA LEU A 556 -14.80 -2.48 18.56
C LEU A 556 -14.58 -3.74 17.69
N GLY A 557 -15.63 -4.51 17.46
CA GLY A 557 -15.60 -5.74 16.67
C GLY A 557 -15.16 -7.01 17.41
N ILE A 558 -14.77 -6.91 18.68
CA ILE A 558 -14.40 -8.06 19.52
C ILE A 558 -15.63 -8.55 20.28
N ALA A 559 -15.99 -9.82 20.11
CA ALA A 559 -17.15 -10.43 20.76
C ALA A 559 -16.76 -11.13 22.08
N ALA A 560 -17.62 -10.99 23.08
CA ALA A 560 -17.57 -11.72 24.33
C ALA A 560 -18.11 -13.16 24.18
N ALA A 561 -17.98 -13.95 25.24
CA ALA A 561 -18.70 -15.22 25.37
C ALA A 561 -20.22 -15.02 25.33
N GLU A 562 -20.93 -16.04 24.86
CA GLU A 562 -22.39 -16.06 24.74
C GLU A 562 -23.07 -16.12 26.11
N ALA A 563 -24.03 -15.23 26.35
CA ALA A 563 -24.91 -15.31 27.51
C ALA A 563 -26.28 -15.86 27.07
N VAL A 564 -26.74 -16.95 27.69
CA VAL A 564 -27.94 -17.68 27.25
C VAL A 564 -29.07 -17.54 28.27
N SER A 565 -30.30 -17.34 27.78
CA SER A 565 -31.50 -17.31 28.62
C SER A 565 -31.71 -18.65 29.33
N GLY A 566 -31.99 -18.62 30.63
CA GLY A 566 -32.23 -19.84 31.43
C GLY A 566 -30.98 -20.48 32.03
N ALA A 567 -29.78 -19.97 31.71
CA ALA A 567 -28.58 -20.32 32.47
C ALA A 567 -28.66 -19.74 33.89
N ARG A 568 -28.44 -20.57 34.92
CA ARG A 568 -28.41 -20.13 36.32
C ARG A 568 -27.32 -19.05 36.46
N PRO A 569 -27.58 -17.90 37.13
CA PRO A 569 -26.55 -16.90 37.33
C PRO A 569 -25.35 -17.54 38.03
N ALA A 570 -24.16 -17.47 37.43
CA ALA A 570 -22.94 -17.79 38.16
C ALA A 570 -22.87 -16.85 39.39
N PRO A 571 -22.54 -17.35 40.59
CA PRO A 571 -22.47 -16.50 41.77
C PRO A 571 -21.47 -15.38 41.51
N ALA A 572 -21.90 -14.15 41.79
CA ALA A 572 -21.02 -12.99 41.71
C ALA A 572 -19.80 -13.24 42.60
N ALA A 573 -18.59 -13.20 42.01
CA ALA A 573 -17.37 -13.18 42.78
C ALA A 573 -17.47 -12.04 43.83
N PRO A 574 -17.12 -12.30 45.10
CA PRO A 574 -17.26 -11.31 46.15
C PRO A 574 -16.43 -10.05 45.80
N PRO A 575 -16.95 -8.85 46.10
CA PRO A 575 -16.18 -7.62 45.89
C PRO A 575 -14.90 -7.71 46.71
N ALA A 576 -13.76 -7.51 46.04
CA ALA A 576 -12.48 -7.37 46.72
C ALA A 576 -12.58 -6.25 47.76
N PRO A 577 -12.00 -6.42 48.97
CA PRO A 577 -12.10 -5.44 50.03
C PRO A 577 -11.53 -4.09 49.57
N ARG A 578 -12.32 -3.02 49.72
CA ARG A 578 -11.86 -1.64 49.52
C ARG A 578 -10.73 -1.36 50.50
N ALA A 579 -9.54 -1.08 49.97
CA ALA A 579 -8.46 -0.49 50.76
C ALA A 579 -8.92 0.88 51.31
N PRO A 580 -8.54 1.23 52.56
CA PRO A 580 -8.92 2.51 53.14
C PRO A 580 -8.25 3.64 52.38
N VAL A 581 -9.06 4.58 51.86
CA VAL A 581 -8.58 5.83 51.28
C VAL A 581 -8.06 6.70 52.43
N ALA A 582 -6.75 6.95 52.45
CA ALA A 582 -6.15 7.93 53.34
C ALA A 582 -6.63 9.35 52.96
N PRO A 583 -6.85 10.25 53.93
CA PRO A 583 -7.27 11.61 53.63
C PRO A 583 -6.11 12.37 52.98
N VAL A 584 -6.28 12.78 51.73
CA VAL A 584 -5.38 13.72 51.06
C VAL A 584 -5.70 15.12 51.57
N ALA A 585 -4.68 15.80 52.11
CA ALA A 585 -4.74 17.19 52.56
C ALA A 585 -5.07 18.16 51.41
N PRO A 586 -5.71 19.31 51.69
CA PRO A 586 -6.13 20.24 50.65
C PRO A 586 -4.92 20.94 50.03
N VAL A 587 -4.74 20.79 48.72
CA VAL A 587 -3.91 21.70 47.91
C VAL A 587 -4.82 22.80 47.37
N ALA A 588 -4.36 24.04 47.52
CA ALA A 588 -5.06 25.27 47.16
C ALA A 588 -5.51 25.29 45.67
N PRO A 589 -6.62 25.98 45.35
CA PRO A 589 -7.20 25.94 44.01
C PRO A 589 -6.35 26.75 43.02
N VAL A 590 -5.91 26.10 41.95
CA VAL A 590 -5.66 26.78 40.68
C VAL A 590 -7.01 26.85 39.97
N VAL A 591 -7.46 28.07 39.69
CA VAL A 591 -8.73 28.38 39.03
C VAL A 591 -8.72 27.82 37.61
N PRO A 592 -9.58 26.84 37.26
CA PRO A 592 -9.90 26.55 35.87
C PRO A 592 -11.00 27.51 35.42
N VAL A 593 -10.82 28.10 34.24
CA VAL A 593 -11.90 28.79 33.52
C VAL A 593 -12.98 27.75 33.22
N VAL A 594 -14.11 27.84 33.92
CA VAL A 594 -15.30 27.02 33.70
C VAL A 594 -15.96 27.46 32.39
N PRO A 595 -16.15 26.59 31.38
CA PRO A 595 -17.08 26.88 30.32
C PRO A 595 -18.50 26.90 30.92
N ALA A 596 -19.19 28.02 30.72
CA ALA A 596 -20.52 28.27 31.28
C ALA A 596 -21.46 27.08 31.03
N THR A 597 -22.03 26.54 32.12
CA THR A 597 -23.14 25.59 32.05
C THR A 597 -24.30 26.28 31.31
N PRO A 598 -24.85 25.70 30.22
CA PRO A 598 -25.96 26.32 29.52
C PRO A 598 -27.17 26.43 30.47
N PRO A 599 -27.90 27.56 30.46
CA PRO A 599 -29.06 27.73 31.32
C PRO A 599 -30.13 26.68 31.00
N ALA A 600 -30.76 26.14 32.04
CA ALA A 600 -31.94 25.30 31.90
C ALA A 600 -32.99 26.06 31.06
N GLY A 601 -33.44 25.46 29.95
CA GLY A 601 -34.34 26.08 28.96
C GLY A 601 -33.73 26.34 27.57
N ALA A 602 -32.40 26.18 27.40
CA ALA A 602 -31.74 26.38 26.10
C ALA A 602 -31.86 25.16 25.15
N VAL A 603 -32.18 23.96 25.63
CA VAL A 603 -32.24 22.75 24.79
C VAL A 603 -33.66 22.55 24.25
N VAL A 604 -33.84 22.68 22.94
CA VAL A 604 -35.11 22.37 22.27
C VAL A 604 -35.26 20.85 22.19
N GLY A 605 -36.25 20.29 22.89
CA GLY A 605 -36.41 18.84 23.08
C GLY A 605 -37.09 18.08 21.94
N SER A 606 -37.66 18.76 20.94
CA SER A 606 -38.32 18.10 19.81
C SER A 606 -38.13 18.84 18.49
N LEU A 607 -37.97 18.07 17.41
CA LEU A 607 -37.91 18.56 16.04
C LEU A 607 -38.66 17.57 15.15
N THR A 608 -39.74 18.03 14.51
CA THR A 608 -40.60 17.18 13.68
C THR A 608 -40.51 17.61 12.22
N ALA A 609 -40.23 16.64 11.34
CA ALA A 609 -40.21 16.85 9.90
C ALA A 609 -41.48 16.28 9.26
N ALA A 610 -42.21 17.10 8.51
CA ALA A 610 -43.42 16.71 7.80
C ALA A 610 -43.40 17.26 6.36
N PRO A 611 -43.79 16.47 5.35
CA PRO A 611 -43.85 16.96 4.00
C PRO A 611 -45.01 17.94 3.83
N HIS A 612 -44.81 18.99 3.03
CA HIS A 612 -45.84 19.96 2.68
C HIS A 612 -45.70 20.35 1.21
N GLY A 613 -46.39 19.63 0.32
CA GLY A 613 -46.23 19.76 -1.13
C GLY A 613 -44.82 19.40 -1.59
N ARG A 614 -44.15 20.33 -2.28
CA ARG A 614 -42.74 20.18 -2.76
C ARG A 614 -41.69 20.61 -1.72
N ARG A 615 -42.09 20.94 -0.49
CA ARG A 615 -41.20 21.43 0.58
C ARG A 615 -41.29 20.53 1.81
N LEU A 616 -40.28 20.60 2.68
CA LEU A 616 -40.26 19.92 3.97
C LEU A 616 -40.48 20.95 5.08
N ARG A 617 -41.45 20.70 5.95
CA ARG A 617 -41.80 21.55 7.09
C ARG A 617 -41.16 20.98 8.36
N LEU A 618 -40.32 21.78 9.01
CA LEU A 618 -39.59 21.44 10.24
C LEU A 618 -40.19 22.25 11.39
N SER A 619 -40.89 21.58 12.32
CA SER A 619 -41.57 22.21 13.45
C SER A 619 -40.86 21.90 14.76
N TYR A 620 -40.68 22.90 15.61
CA TYR A 620 -39.99 22.79 16.90
C TYR A 620 -40.56 23.77 17.92
N PRO A 621 -40.50 23.48 19.24
CA PRO A 621 -40.94 24.42 20.26
C PRO A 621 -39.98 25.61 20.32
N VAL A 622 -40.53 26.82 20.45
CA VAL A 622 -39.74 28.05 20.58
C VAL A 622 -39.07 28.04 21.96
N PRO A 623 -37.73 28.15 22.04
CA PRO A 623 -37.03 28.14 23.33
C PRO A 623 -37.36 29.39 24.15
N GLU A 624 -37.37 29.25 25.49
CA GLU A 624 -37.63 30.37 26.41
C GLU A 624 -36.49 31.40 26.43
N ALA A 625 -35.28 30.99 26.04
CA ALA A 625 -34.11 31.84 25.92
C ALA A 625 -33.25 31.45 24.70
N GLY A 626 -32.78 32.44 23.95
CA GLY A 626 -31.96 32.26 22.74
C GLY A 626 -32.79 32.18 21.44
N ALA A 627 -32.10 32.25 20.30
CA ALA A 627 -32.73 32.11 18.99
C ALA A 627 -32.58 30.67 18.50
N ALA A 628 -33.70 30.00 18.20
CA ALA A 628 -33.68 28.68 17.60
C ALA A 628 -33.45 28.78 16.09
N GLU A 629 -32.49 28.02 15.58
CA GLU A 629 -32.22 27.87 14.15
C GLU A 629 -32.11 26.39 13.79
N VAL A 630 -32.58 26.01 12.60
CA VAL A 630 -32.50 24.62 12.13
C VAL A 630 -31.39 24.48 11.11
N ARG A 631 -30.50 23.51 11.33
CA ARG A 631 -29.39 23.21 10.44
C ARG A 631 -29.62 21.90 9.71
N ARG A 632 -29.42 21.93 8.39
CA ARG A 632 -29.34 20.75 7.52
C ARG A 632 -27.91 20.24 7.54
N LEU A 633 -27.71 19.03 8.04
CA LEU A 633 -26.39 18.43 8.15
C LEU A 633 -25.88 17.95 6.78
N PRO A 634 -24.55 17.94 6.57
CA PRO A 634 -23.94 17.28 5.41
C PRO A 634 -24.38 15.81 5.31
N ALA A 635 -24.43 15.27 4.09
CA ALA A 635 -24.81 13.87 3.89
C ALA A 635 -23.89 12.93 4.69
N GLY A 636 -24.49 12.04 5.50
CA GLY A 636 -23.77 11.10 6.35
C GLY A 636 -23.28 11.65 7.70
N ALA A 637 -23.48 12.94 7.98
CA ALA A 637 -23.20 13.50 9.30
C ALA A 637 -24.33 13.18 10.28
N THR A 638 -23.96 12.78 11.50
CA THR A 638 -24.88 12.47 12.61
C THR A 638 -25.14 13.74 13.43
N PRO A 639 -26.33 13.94 14.05
CA PRO A 639 -26.62 15.14 14.79
C PRO A 639 -25.82 15.11 16.10
N PRO A 640 -25.30 16.26 16.55
CA PRO A 640 -24.68 16.36 17.86
C PRO A 640 -25.65 15.91 18.97
N ALA A 641 -25.12 15.41 20.08
CA ALA A 641 -25.95 15.05 21.23
C ALA A 641 -26.70 16.28 21.76
N ALA A 642 -28.00 16.13 22.07
CA ALA A 642 -28.78 17.21 22.65
C ALA A 642 -28.13 17.70 23.95
N GLY A 643 -27.98 19.02 24.10
CA GLY A 643 -27.28 19.67 25.19
C GLY A 643 -25.79 19.97 24.93
N SER A 644 -25.21 19.48 23.83
CA SER A 644 -23.81 19.78 23.48
C SER A 644 -23.62 21.22 22.98
N LEU A 645 -22.51 21.86 23.37
CA LEU A 645 -22.08 23.13 22.78
C LEU A 645 -21.48 22.87 21.41
N VAL A 646 -21.94 23.61 20.42
CA VAL A 646 -21.52 23.50 19.02
C VAL A 646 -21.28 24.88 18.41
N ASP A 647 -20.34 24.94 17.47
CA ASP A 647 -20.19 26.10 16.61
C ASP A 647 -21.25 25.99 15.47
N PRO A 648 -22.28 26.84 15.48
CA PRO A 648 -23.37 26.75 14.52
C PRO A 648 -22.94 27.00 13.07
N ASP A 649 -21.84 27.71 12.84
CA ASP A 649 -21.39 28.07 11.49
C ASP A 649 -20.57 26.95 10.84
N THR A 650 -20.07 26.01 11.65
CA THR A 650 -19.49 24.75 11.17
C THR A 650 -20.52 23.65 10.94
N LEU A 651 -21.74 23.81 11.48
CA LEU A 651 -22.72 22.74 11.58
C LEU A 651 -23.75 22.81 10.45
N GLY A 652 -23.32 22.51 9.23
CA GLY A 652 -24.20 22.38 8.06
C GLY A 652 -24.91 23.67 7.62
N THR A 653 -25.83 23.53 6.67
CA THR A 653 -26.51 24.67 6.04
C THR A 653 -27.72 25.13 6.85
N LEU A 654 -27.85 26.44 7.07
CA LEU A 654 -29.03 27.03 7.72
C LEU A 654 -30.29 26.82 6.87
N VAL A 655 -31.32 26.22 7.47
CA VAL A 655 -32.66 26.13 6.87
C VAL A 655 -33.43 27.40 7.21
N PRO A 656 -33.97 28.14 6.23
CA PRO A 656 -34.71 29.37 6.49
C PRO A 656 -35.89 29.14 7.44
N ALA A 657 -35.92 29.90 8.54
CA ALA A 657 -37.10 29.98 9.40
C ALA A 657 -38.18 30.81 8.69
N MET A 658 -39.41 30.28 8.67
CA MET A 658 -40.58 31.01 8.13
C MET A 658 -41.21 31.88 9.21
N VAL A 659 -41.35 31.32 10.41
CA VAL A 659 -41.83 31.96 11.65
C VAL A 659 -41.15 31.28 12.83
N PRO A 660 -41.14 31.87 14.04
CA PRO A 660 -40.64 31.19 15.24
C PRO A 660 -41.30 29.82 15.41
N GLY A 661 -40.48 28.77 15.59
CA GLY A 661 -40.96 27.39 15.73
C GLY A 661 -41.20 26.65 14.41
N LEU A 662 -40.94 27.28 13.26
CA LEU A 662 -41.16 26.70 11.95
C LEU A 662 -40.06 27.07 10.95
N ALA A 663 -39.35 26.06 10.46
CA ALA A 663 -38.43 26.17 9.33
C ALA A 663 -38.94 25.39 8.12
N VAL A 664 -38.61 25.84 6.91
CA VAL A 664 -39.03 25.16 5.68
C VAL A 664 -37.84 24.95 4.76
N ASP A 665 -37.57 23.69 4.44
CA ASP A 665 -36.52 23.31 3.50
C ASP A 665 -37.12 23.04 2.11
N ALA A 666 -36.39 23.41 1.06
CA ALA A 666 -36.68 22.94 -0.29
C ALA A 666 -36.32 21.45 -0.32
N ARG A 667 -37.22 20.58 -0.79
CA ARG A 667 -37.08 19.11 -0.67
C ARG A 667 -35.63 18.67 -0.93
N PRO A 668 -34.94 18.09 0.07
CA PRO A 668 -33.59 17.63 -0.14
C PRO A 668 -33.57 16.51 -1.18
N SER A 669 -32.56 16.52 -2.06
CA SER A 669 -32.38 15.53 -3.12
C SER A 669 -31.62 14.27 -2.66
N ALA A 670 -31.13 14.26 -1.43
CA ALA A 670 -30.41 13.13 -0.85
C ALA A 670 -31.39 12.10 -0.24
N PRO A 671 -31.08 10.79 -0.34
CA PRO A 671 -31.96 9.70 0.15
C PRO A 671 -32.18 9.74 1.67
N VAL A 672 -31.23 10.29 2.43
CA VAL A 672 -31.37 10.62 3.84
C VAL A 672 -30.82 12.03 4.05
N THR A 673 -31.57 12.87 4.75
CA THR A 673 -31.14 14.21 5.14
C THR A 673 -31.39 14.40 6.63
N GLU A 674 -30.34 14.74 7.37
CA GLU A 674 -30.45 14.95 8.81
C GLU A 674 -30.53 16.44 9.13
N TYR A 675 -31.30 16.75 10.17
CA TYR A 675 -31.56 18.08 10.67
C TYR A 675 -31.33 18.11 12.17
N VAL A 676 -30.86 19.25 12.67
CA VAL A 676 -30.76 19.54 14.11
C VAL A 676 -31.25 20.95 14.37
N VAL A 677 -31.99 21.13 15.46
CA VAL A 677 -32.31 22.46 15.97
C VAL A 677 -31.21 22.91 16.92
N LEU A 678 -30.75 24.14 16.75
CA LEU A 678 -29.74 24.77 17.60
C LEU A 678 -30.37 25.95 18.31
N THR A 679 -30.05 26.14 19.58
CA THR A 679 -30.40 27.37 20.31
C THR A 679 -29.15 28.22 20.44
N ARG A 680 -29.12 29.35 19.75
CA ARG A 680 -27.98 30.27 19.74
C ARG A 680 -28.07 31.25 20.91
N ALA A 681 -26.98 31.37 21.65
CA ALA A 681 -26.77 32.36 22.69
C ALA A 681 -25.41 33.04 22.46
N GLY A 682 -25.42 34.16 21.70
CA GLY A 682 -24.19 34.82 21.26
C GLY A 682 -23.46 34.06 20.15
N THR A 683 -22.18 33.77 20.32
CA THR A 683 -21.33 33.05 19.35
C THR A 683 -21.34 31.53 19.53
N ALA A 684 -21.91 31.03 20.62
CA ALA A 684 -22.07 29.60 20.88
C ALA A 684 -23.52 29.17 20.67
N ALA A 685 -23.72 27.94 20.20
CA ALA A 685 -25.04 27.33 20.11
C ALA A 685 -25.08 26.03 20.90
N VAL A 686 -26.25 25.71 21.43
CA VAL A 686 -26.50 24.43 22.10
C VAL A 686 -27.33 23.57 21.16
N ALA A 687 -26.89 22.34 20.89
CA ALA A 687 -27.63 21.39 20.08
C ALA A 687 -28.90 20.92 20.80
N GLY A 688 -30.03 20.95 20.12
CA GLY A 688 -31.31 20.40 20.55
C GLY A 688 -31.61 19.08 19.84
N ALA A 689 -32.90 18.78 19.66
CA ALA A 689 -33.35 17.57 19.01
C ALA A 689 -32.93 17.48 17.54
N GLY A 690 -32.48 16.30 17.14
CA GLY A 690 -32.23 15.95 15.74
C GLY A 690 -33.39 15.15 15.13
N THR A 691 -33.63 15.32 13.84
CA THR A 691 -34.53 14.45 13.05
C THR A 691 -33.88 14.09 11.72
N ALA A 692 -34.31 12.99 11.11
CA ALA A 692 -33.87 12.59 9.79
C ALA A 692 -35.09 12.50 8.86
N TRP A 693 -34.92 12.99 7.64
CA TRP A 693 -35.90 12.86 6.57
C TRP A 693 -35.40 11.87 5.53
N VAL A 694 -36.24 10.90 5.18
CA VAL A 694 -35.93 9.86 4.21
C VAL A 694 -36.67 10.14 2.90
N VAL A 695 -35.94 10.17 1.79
CA VAL A 695 -36.46 10.31 0.43
C VAL A 695 -36.25 8.99 -0.29
N LEU A 696 -37.04 7.98 0.07
CA LEU A 696 -37.14 6.72 -0.69
C LEU A 696 -38.42 6.73 -1.53
N PRO A 697 -38.42 6.15 -2.74
CA PRO A 697 -39.66 5.85 -3.42
C PRO A 697 -40.53 4.95 -2.54
N ALA A 698 -41.84 5.17 -2.58
CA ALA A 698 -42.77 4.38 -1.79
C ALA A 698 -42.88 2.95 -2.31
N VAL A 699 -43.19 2.02 -1.41
CA VAL A 699 -43.62 0.66 -1.77
C VAL A 699 -44.91 0.77 -2.59
N THR A 700 -45.06 -0.05 -3.61
CA THR A 700 -46.28 -0.10 -4.44
C THR A 700 -46.81 -1.52 -4.55
N ASP A 701 -48.04 -1.65 -5.06
CA ASP A 701 -48.67 -2.93 -5.39
C ASP A 701 -48.78 -3.89 -4.21
N VAL A 702 -49.06 -3.35 -3.01
CA VAL A 702 -49.32 -4.19 -1.83
C VAL A 702 -50.62 -4.96 -2.04
N VAL A 703 -50.52 -6.28 -2.14
CA VAL A 703 -51.63 -7.18 -2.45
C VAL A 703 -51.56 -8.42 -1.56
N ALA A 704 -52.73 -8.96 -1.20
CA ALA A 704 -52.83 -10.30 -0.62
C ALA A 704 -52.92 -11.34 -1.76
N ASP A 705 -51.99 -12.29 -1.77
CA ASP A 705 -51.91 -13.41 -2.69
C ASP A 705 -51.87 -14.71 -1.86
N GLY A 706 -53.03 -15.36 -1.70
CA GLY A 706 -53.20 -16.50 -0.81
C GLY A 706 -52.99 -16.14 0.67
N ASP A 707 -52.13 -16.88 1.36
CA ASP A 707 -51.72 -16.63 2.75
C ASP A 707 -50.58 -15.58 2.85
N ARG A 708 -50.24 -14.90 1.76
CA ARG A 708 -49.07 -14.01 1.67
C ARG A 708 -49.43 -12.59 1.24
N LEU A 709 -48.76 -11.63 1.87
CA LEU A 709 -48.67 -10.26 1.40
C LEU A 709 -47.49 -10.15 0.44
N ARG A 710 -47.76 -9.60 -0.74
CA ARG A 710 -46.78 -9.28 -1.76
C ARG A 710 -46.81 -7.80 -2.08
N TRP A 711 -45.68 -7.25 -2.48
CA TRP A 711 -45.51 -5.87 -2.91
C TRP A 711 -44.31 -5.71 -3.83
N THR A 712 -44.30 -4.60 -4.56
CA THR A 712 -43.18 -4.16 -5.38
C THR A 712 -42.18 -3.39 -4.52
N TRP A 713 -40.93 -3.85 -4.50
CA TRP A 713 -39.85 -3.20 -3.76
C TRP A 713 -39.39 -1.92 -4.47
N PRO A 714 -39.28 -0.79 -3.77
CA PRO A 714 -38.69 0.43 -4.32
C PRO A 714 -37.23 0.22 -4.71
N GLU A 715 -36.76 0.97 -5.72
CA GLU A 715 -35.35 0.97 -6.09
C GLU A 715 -34.47 1.42 -4.90
N GLY A 716 -33.38 0.69 -4.64
CA GLY A 716 -32.48 0.96 -3.51
C GLY A 716 -33.01 0.56 -2.12
N CYS A 717 -34.25 0.07 -2.01
CA CYS A 717 -34.84 -0.37 -0.75
C CYS A 717 -34.51 -1.85 -0.47
N THR A 718 -33.92 -2.12 0.69
CA THR A 718 -33.50 -3.47 1.12
C THR A 718 -34.25 -3.96 2.36
N GLU A 719 -34.91 -3.07 3.09
CA GLU A 719 -35.74 -3.36 4.25
C GLU A 719 -37.02 -2.52 4.20
N VAL A 720 -38.13 -3.04 4.74
CA VAL A 720 -39.39 -2.31 4.95
C VAL A 720 -39.92 -2.55 6.36
N VAL A 721 -40.80 -1.66 6.83
CA VAL A 721 -41.62 -1.84 8.03
C VAL A 721 -43.07 -2.03 7.61
N VAL A 722 -43.70 -3.11 8.05
CA VAL A 722 -45.10 -3.43 7.82
C VAL A 722 -45.87 -3.20 9.10
N SER A 723 -46.86 -2.32 9.06
CA SER A 723 -47.78 -2.04 10.15
C SER A 723 -49.12 -2.69 9.86
N ILE A 724 -49.64 -3.50 10.78
CA ILE A 724 -50.88 -4.28 10.62
C ILE A 724 -51.81 -3.99 11.77
N ARG A 725 -53.02 -3.51 11.47
CA ARG A 725 -54.02 -3.11 12.46
C ARG A 725 -55.39 -3.72 12.11
N PRO A 726 -56.11 -4.34 13.08
CA PRO A 726 -57.33 -5.08 12.77
C PRO A 726 -58.55 -4.18 12.50
N ASP A 727 -58.61 -2.99 13.11
CA ASP A 727 -59.80 -2.14 13.21
C ASP A 727 -59.81 -0.93 12.26
N ALA A 728 -58.64 -0.39 11.90
CA ALA A 728 -58.52 0.80 11.05
C ALA A 728 -57.17 0.84 10.31
N PRO A 729 -57.04 1.66 9.23
CA PRO A 729 -55.75 1.87 8.57
C PRO A 729 -54.69 2.40 9.55
N PRO A 730 -53.45 1.84 9.54
CA PRO A 730 -52.39 2.35 10.41
C PRO A 730 -52.08 3.82 10.15
N GLU A 731 -51.98 4.62 11.22
CA GLU A 731 -51.70 6.05 11.14
C GLU A 731 -50.24 6.33 10.72
N GLY A 732 -49.31 5.43 11.07
CA GLY A 732 -47.89 5.55 10.76
C GLY A 732 -47.10 4.27 11.04
N PRO A 733 -45.77 4.29 10.81
CA PRO A 733 -44.90 3.13 11.00
C PRO A 733 -44.76 2.70 12.47
N ASP A 734 -45.05 3.60 13.41
CA ASP A 734 -44.98 3.38 14.85
C ASP A 734 -46.37 3.58 15.52
N ASP A 735 -47.46 3.32 14.78
CA ASP A 735 -48.83 3.33 15.32
C ASP A 735 -48.94 2.36 16.52
N PRO A 736 -49.25 2.85 17.73
CA PRO A 736 -49.24 2.02 18.95
C PRO A 736 -50.36 0.97 18.98
N ALA A 737 -51.40 1.14 18.17
CA ALA A 737 -52.49 0.17 18.03
C ALA A 737 -52.24 -0.87 16.93
N ALA A 738 -51.14 -0.73 16.19
CA ALA A 738 -50.76 -1.64 15.12
C ALA A 738 -49.63 -2.58 15.54
N SER A 739 -49.66 -3.81 15.03
CA SER A 739 -48.51 -4.70 15.09
C SER A 739 -47.49 -4.32 14.04
N ARG A 740 -46.24 -4.13 14.47
CA ARG A 740 -45.13 -3.65 13.63
C ARG A 740 -44.20 -4.81 13.29
N ARG A 741 -43.91 -5.01 12.01
CA ARG A 741 -43.02 -6.07 11.51
C ARG A 741 -41.96 -5.51 10.59
N LYS A 742 -40.68 -5.78 10.87
CA LYS A 742 -39.59 -5.45 9.94
C LYS A 742 -39.38 -6.60 8.96
N VAL A 743 -39.27 -6.31 7.68
CA VAL A 743 -39.09 -7.30 6.61
C VAL A 743 -37.89 -6.91 5.76
N THR A 744 -36.93 -7.82 5.60
CA THR A 744 -35.78 -7.64 4.70
C THR A 744 -36.09 -8.24 3.32
N ARG A 745 -35.60 -7.64 2.24
CA ARG A 745 -35.81 -8.13 0.87
C ARG A 745 -35.36 -9.57 0.68
N GLY A 746 -34.17 -9.93 1.15
CA GLY A 746 -33.67 -11.30 1.05
C GLY A 746 -34.59 -12.33 1.73
N ARG A 747 -35.16 -12.00 2.89
CA ARG A 747 -36.12 -12.89 3.56
C ARG A 747 -37.46 -12.96 2.83
N TYR A 748 -37.95 -11.83 2.33
CA TYR A 748 -39.17 -11.76 1.53
C TYR A 748 -39.06 -12.61 0.24
N ASP A 749 -37.91 -12.57 -0.43
CA ASP A 749 -37.64 -13.35 -1.64
C ASP A 749 -37.54 -14.85 -1.34
N ILE A 750 -36.85 -15.24 -0.26
CA ILE A 750 -36.74 -16.64 0.19
C ILE A 750 -38.11 -17.22 0.56
N ASP A 751 -38.94 -16.44 1.26
CA ASP A 751 -40.23 -16.89 1.75
C ASP A 751 -41.37 -16.71 0.72
N GLY A 752 -41.09 -16.10 -0.45
CA GLY A 752 -42.06 -15.83 -1.51
C GLY A 752 -43.15 -14.81 -1.13
N GLY A 753 -42.89 -13.97 -0.12
CA GLY A 753 -43.84 -13.01 0.46
C GLY A 753 -43.88 -13.05 1.99
N LEU A 754 -44.52 -12.06 2.61
CA LEU A 754 -44.74 -12.02 4.06
C LEU A 754 -46.03 -12.77 4.43
N PRO A 755 -46.08 -13.66 5.44
CA PRO A 755 -47.34 -14.21 5.93
C PRO A 755 -48.35 -13.10 6.25
N GLY A 756 -49.48 -13.12 5.54
CA GLY A 756 -50.54 -12.12 5.67
C GLY A 756 -51.36 -12.33 6.94
N PRO A 757 -51.97 -11.27 7.47
CA PRO A 757 -52.99 -11.41 8.51
C PRO A 757 -54.26 -12.03 7.93
N ASP A 758 -54.97 -12.84 8.72
CA ASP A 758 -56.27 -13.42 8.32
C ASP A 758 -57.32 -12.32 8.02
N ALA A 759 -57.21 -11.18 8.71
CA ALA A 759 -57.96 -9.95 8.45
C ALA A 759 -57.22 -8.74 9.03
N GLY A 760 -57.40 -7.57 8.40
CA GLY A 760 -56.90 -6.29 8.93
C GLY A 760 -56.35 -5.35 7.86
N HIS A 761 -56.14 -4.11 8.26
CA HIS A 761 -55.50 -3.08 7.44
C HIS A 761 -53.97 -3.19 7.53
N VAL A 762 -53.31 -3.09 6.38
CA VAL A 762 -51.84 -3.16 6.28
C VAL A 762 -51.32 -1.88 5.67
N ALA A 763 -50.19 -1.39 6.17
CA ALA A 763 -49.39 -0.33 5.56
C ALA A 763 -47.92 -0.73 5.52
N VAL A 764 -47.27 -0.57 4.38
CA VAL A 764 -45.85 -0.89 4.19
C VAL A 764 -45.04 0.39 3.98
N PHE A 765 -44.03 0.59 4.82
CA PHE A 765 -43.17 1.76 4.84
C PHE A 765 -41.76 1.38 4.40
N ALA A 766 -41.22 2.07 3.40
CA ALA A 766 -39.83 1.90 3.00
C ALA A 766 -38.90 2.32 4.15
N CYS A 767 -37.78 1.61 4.34
CA CYS A 767 -36.77 2.03 5.30
C CYS A 767 -35.35 1.89 4.75
N THR A 768 -34.45 2.70 5.30
CA THR A 768 -33.01 2.68 5.00
C THR A 768 -32.21 2.78 6.29
N ARG A 769 -30.94 2.41 6.23
CA ARG A 769 -30.03 2.49 7.37
C ARG A 769 -29.07 3.66 7.18
N ALA A 770 -28.99 4.52 8.19
CA ALA A 770 -27.94 5.53 8.31
C ALA A 770 -27.06 5.13 9.50
N GLY A 771 -25.88 4.59 9.22
CA GLY A 771 -25.05 3.92 10.23
C GLY A 771 -25.79 2.74 10.88
N SER A 772 -25.90 2.73 12.20
CA SER A 772 -26.64 1.71 12.97
C SER A 772 -28.15 1.98 13.10
N ARG A 773 -28.62 3.18 12.74
CA ARG A 773 -30.00 3.62 12.92
C ARG A 773 -30.88 3.22 11.72
N LEU A 774 -32.03 2.62 12.00
CA LEU A 774 -33.07 2.36 11.00
C LEU A 774 -33.95 3.60 10.85
N LEU A 775 -34.01 4.15 9.65
CA LEU A 775 -34.86 5.28 9.30
C LEU A 775 -36.02 4.80 8.45
N VAL A 776 -37.24 5.03 8.93
CA VAL A 776 -38.48 4.55 8.30
C VAL A 776 -39.20 5.73 7.68
N ALA A 777 -39.67 5.57 6.44
CA ALA A 777 -40.52 6.56 5.80
C ALA A 777 -41.77 6.79 6.64
N SER A 778 -42.14 8.06 6.86
CA SER A 778 -43.30 8.43 7.67
C SER A 778 -44.63 8.22 6.94
N GLU A 779 -44.58 8.04 5.61
CA GLU A 779 -45.78 7.95 4.77
C GLU A 779 -45.82 6.63 3.99
N ALA A 780 -47.02 6.05 3.93
CA ALA A 780 -47.37 4.94 3.05
C ALA A 780 -48.52 5.44 2.14
N PRO A 781 -48.29 5.64 0.83
CA PRO A 781 -49.36 6.02 -0.10
C PRO A 781 -50.36 4.88 -0.30
N GLU A 782 -51.44 5.13 -1.04
CA GLU A 782 -52.51 4.14 -1.23
C GLU A 782 -52.03 2.81 -1.81
N GLY A 783 -51.14 2.83 -2.80
CA GLY A 783 -50.52 1.61 -3.35
C GLY A 783 -49.59 0.86 -2.37
N ALA A 784 -49.23 1.49 -1.25
CA ALA A 784 -48.45 0.88 -0.17
C ALA A 784 -49.34 0.33 0.96
N ARG A 785 -50.67 0.33 0.76
CA ARG A 785 -51.65 -0.06 1.77
C ARG A 785 -52.57 -1.14 1.22
N LEU A 786 -52.95 -2.06 2.11
CA LEU A 786 -54.01 -3.03 1.86
C LEU A 786 -55.13 -2.79 2.87
N ARG A 787 -56.37 -2.78 2.38
CA ARG A 787 -57.56 -2.78 3.22
C ARG A 787 -58.18 -4.17 3.18
N PRO A 788 -58.80 -4.63 4.27
CA PRO A 788 -59.61 -5.84 4.23
C PRO A 788 -60.72 -5.67 3.18
N ALA A 789 -61.02 -6.76 2.47
CA ALA A 789 -62.07 -6.81 1.46
C ALA A 789 -63.47 -6.67 2.05
#